data_AF-K9GLQ2-F1
#
_entry.id   AF-K9GLQ2-F1
#
_cell.length_a   1.000
_cell.length_b   1.000
_cell.length_c   1.000
_cell.angle_alpha   90.00
_cell.angle_beta   90.00
_cell.angle_gamma   90.00
#
_symmetry.space_group_name_H-M   'P 1'
#
loop_
_entity.id
_entity.type
_entity.pdbx_description
1 polymer ?
#
loop_
_entity_poly.entity_id
_entity_poly.type
_entity_poly.pdbx_seq_one_letter_code
_entity_poly.pdbx_strand_id
1 'polypeptide(L)'
;MIRDSGGDMTAGLQALGIAVAVACEDYRPAAREYRDNHRVDRVIDEPVKSLDTTMLPKVAVLATTADSRSGTPERRRSPMQPLIDAFTLFLQLYAEHKCEIMVACGPKKILAPRNRTLLRRLQKEAAKHGLALHVVRAEGADYGPHTQTRVVLVVAPADRTLPDHIRPVAATRNAGDLPLPLTLPKPDTPTATLGEVLDAHAAEDLYHDEATTQMYLSRATAGTARLVEEAVQATKADGSTVFLCGYNAGRAFRTSPNPKQCPPITGPAGGSSRMVVLEIRSGRVRSRKLSTDELNRLGGRPENHVAPSWSQTYRSTSEGTIRPMFTDVLTHVVLPLLGRGPAPDGEPEKRTGRPAPKSGRRGRRGTSPSAPRKPGQGRAHALATCARLTVQQHIDVLLGRDGRADNENGPVAVPALPDAVDRGAVGAASAALHAVPFALLRFAGIAAPIGLVEGFCGVGDAHAAAKGAAAAYACALAVDIDAEKGEAYTARHGDGIFVCRDIRGVKAADIPRDVDVVWVSPCCQSYSSAGKKTGRDDVRGELLFEAIRIMRELKEDGRPPRVVIIENVDRLLHANNRTTAAALLRDGIDCGYFGSAMIVNAEKWSAQNRRRAFVTFIRNDQDIPAGITGTPSRHWHGNPVRDTYDALPADYQQSMVWLQMPTPKGPRPSLRSILDTDVPDRYWRSKAWIRKYIEGNLKGLSKARYSALREESRKKRCVIVRPLARRGRGPEVTAYTDKALCLSGYGGGSSQQMILVFDNGTVRARKYTPRELNRLMERERVIELASYNKTYKASCDGLVVPVVTHIFDTIVTPVVLGNRVMEALRQEAAGHASGTLRRLSA
;
A
#
# COMPACT_ATOMS: atom_id res chain seq x y z
N MET A 1 -7.66 10.89 -2.36
CA MET A 1 -8.32 12.07 -2.96
C MET A 1 -8.46 11.82 -4.45
N ILE A 2 -7.71 12.42 -5.39
CA ILE A 2 -7.94 12.13 -6.83
C ILE A 2 -7.87 10.63 -7.19
N ARG A 3 -6.95 9.86 -6.57
CA ARG A 3 -6.85 8.39 -6.77
C ARG A 3 -8.12 7.60 -6.42
N ASP A 4 -9.01 8.15 -5.60
CA ASP A 4 -10.27 7.55 -5.14
C ASP A 4 -11.51 8.23 -5.77
N SER A 5 -11.27 9.25 -6.59
CA SER A 5 -12.25 10.14 -7.24
C SER A 5 -12.27 10.00 -8.76
N GLY A 6 -11.09 9.78 -9.35
CA GLY A 6 -10.85 9.38 -10.72
C GLY A 6 -10.38 7.92 -10.83
N GLY A 7 -10.23 7.21 -9.70
CA GLY A 7 -9.92 5.78 -9.67
C GLY A 7 -10.95 4.95 -10.43
N ASP A 8 -12.23 5.26 -10.28
CA ASP A 8 -13.32 4.57 -11.00
C ASP A 8 -13.33 4.86 -12.51
N MET A 9 -13.05 6.11 -12.94
CA MET A 9 -12.94 6.43 -14.37
C MET A 9 -11.68 5.81 -14.99
N THR A 10 -10.55 5.90 -14.30
CA THR A 10 -9.27 5.31 -14.76
C THR A 10 -9.39 3.79 -14.84
N ALA A 11 -9.99 3.14 -13.84
CA ALA A 11 -10.25 1.70 -13.87
C ALA A 11 -11.26 1.31 -14.96
N GLY A 12 -12.31 2.11 -15.19
CA GLY A 12 -13.25 1.89 -16.29
C GLY A 12 -12.60 1.96 -17.67
N LEU A 13 -11.81 3.00 -17.92
CA LEU A 13 -11.05 3.15 -19.17
C LEU A 13 -9.98 2.04 -19.33
N GLN A 14 -9.27 1.68 -18.26
CA GLN A 14 -8.29 0.58 -18.28
C GLN A 14 -8.96 -0.79 -18.53
N ALA A 15 -10.14 -1.04 -17.97
CA ALA A 15 -10.93 -2.24 -18.26
C ALA A 15 -11.40 -2.32 -19.72
N LEU A 16 -11.57 -1.16 -20.38
CA LEU A 16 -11.85 -1.03 -21.82
C LEU A 16 -10.59 -1.03 -22.69
N GLY A 17 -9.42 -1.35 -22.12
CA GLY A 17 -8.14 -1.40 -22.84
C GLY A 17 -7.66 -0.03 -23.33
N ILE A 18 -8.04 1.05 -22.65
CA ILE A 18 -7.63 2.42 -22.96
C ILE A 18 -6.53 2.83 -21.96
N ALA A 19 -5.34 3.14 -22.47
CA ALA A 19 -4.27 3.72 -21.68
C ALA A 19 -4.59 5.20 -21.36
N VAL A 20 -4.37 5.59 -20.09
CA VAL A 20 -4.82 6.86 -19.52
C VAL A 20 -3.68 7.60 -18.82
N ALA A 21 -3.49 8.89 -19.14
CA ALA A 21 -2.65 9.81 -18.36
C ALA A 21 -3.51 10.65 -17.39
N VAL A 22 -3.02 10.90 -16.15
CA VAL A 22 -3.76 11.65 -15.12
C VAL A 22 -2.89 12.72 -14.46
N ALA A 23 -3.37 13.96 -14.39
CA ALA A 23 -2.72 15.06 -13.66
C ALA A 23 -3.67 15.77 -12.70
N CYS A 24 -3.09 16.48 -11.73
CA CYS A 24 -3.76 17.06 -10.56
C CYS A 24 -3.10 18.38 -10.15
N GLU A 25 -3.89 19.45 -9.98
CA GLU A 25 -3.38 20.73 -9.45
C GLU A 25 -3.53 20.78 -7.91
N ASP A 26 -2.50 20.32 -7.18
CA ASP A 26 -2.30 20.63 -5.75
C ASP A 26 -0.80 20.80 -5.47
N TYR A 27 -0.19 21.71 -6.24
CA TYR A 27 1.26 21.73 -6.48
C TYR A 27 2.05 22.63 -5.51
N ARG A 28 2.57 21.99 -4.45
CA ARG A 28 4.02 21.92 -4.14
C ARG A 28 4.35 21.13 -2.85
N PRO A 29 3.58 21.23 -1.73
CA PRO A 29 3.88 20.45 -0.52
C PRO A 29 3.49 18.97 -0.66
N ALA A 30 2.27 18.68 -1.13
CA ALA A 30 1.77 17.31 -1.31
C ALA A 30 2.43 16.59 -2.50
N ALA A 31 2.94 17.34 -3.47
CA ALA A 31 3.66 16.80 -4.63
C ALA A 31 4.94 16.06 -4.22
N ARG A 32 5.71 16.53 -3.22
CA ARG A 32 6.83 15.75 -2.65
C ARG A 32 6.32 14.45 -2.03
N GLU A 33 5.39 14.57 -1.07
CA GLU A 33 4.90 13.41 -0.33
C GLU A 33 4.21 12.38 -1.23
N TYR A 34 3.70 12.74 -2.42
CA TYR A 34 3.13 11.81 -3.42
C TYR A 34 4.15 11.31 -4.45
N ARG A 35 5.10 12.14 -4.93
CA ARG A 35 6.20 11.76 -5.82
C ARG A 35 7.02 10.64 -5.20
N ASP A 36 7.47 10.88 -3.98
CA ASP A 36 8.30 9.95 -3.22
C ASP A 36 7.49 8.65 -2.91
N ASN A 37 6.17 8.72 -2.95
CA ASN A 37 5.24 7.63 -2.63
C ASN A 37 4.81 6.76 -3.83
N HIS A 38 4.44 7.31 -5.00
CA HIS A 38 3.49 6.62 -5.89
C HIS A 38 3.94 6.19 -7.29
N ARG A 39 5.13 6.57 -7.79
CA ARG A 39 5.55 6.36 -9.20
C ARG A 39 4.45 6.75 -10.21
N VAL A 40 4.17 8.05 -10.27
CA VAL A 40 3.58 8.67 -11.47
C VAL A 40 4.71 9.49 -12.06
N ASP A 41 5.22 9.06 -13.20
CA ASP A 41 6.22 9.84 -13.93
C ASP A 41 5.55 11.06 -14.55
N ARG A 42 6.20 12.22 -14.37
CA ARG A 42 5.85 13.55 -14.89
C ARG A 42 4.62 14.23 -14.28
N VAL A 43 4.90 15.29 -13.55
CA VAL A 43 4.29 16.58 -13.88
C VAL A 43 5.35 17.42 -14.59
N ILE A 44 4.89 18.15 -15.59
CA ILE A 44 5.74 18.79 -16.60
C ILE A 44 6.30 20.11 -16.04
N ASP A 45 7.55 20.04 -15.59
CA ASP A 45 8.49 21.18 -15.59
C ASP A 45 9.72 20.87 -16.50
N GLU A 46 9.79 19.69 -17.14
CA GLU A 46 10.79 19.32 -18.15
C GLU A 46 10.14 18.66 -19.39
N PRO A 47 10.74 18.76 -20.60
CA PRO A 47 10.13 18.32 -21.86
C PRO A 47 9.84 16.81 -21.92
N VAL A 48 8.89 16.42 -22.78
CA VAL A 48 8.23 15.10 -22.71
C VAL A 48 9.07 13.94 -23.30
N LYS A 49 10.41 13.98 -23.20
CA LYS A 49 11.39 13.03 -23.77
C LYS A 49 11.52 11.60 -23.18
N SER A 50 10.76 11.19 -22.17
CA SER A 50 10.95 9.91 -21.44
C SER A 50 9.67 9.05 -21.28
N LEU A 51 8.68 9.23 -22.16
CA LEU A 51 7.58 8.27 -22.30
C LEU A 51 7.99 7.20 -23.31
N ASP A 52 7.81 5.92 -22.95
CA ASP A 52 7.93 4.80 -23.90
C ASP A 52 6.88 4.97 -25.01
N THR A 53 7.34 5.23 -26.22
CA THR A 53 6.49 5.56 -27.37
C THR A 53 5.76 4.35 -27.95
N THR A 54 5.97 3.15 -27.43
CA THR A 54 5.28 1.92 -27.86
C THR A 54 3.93 1.69 -27.16
N MET A 55 3.62 2.44 -26.09
CA MET A 55 2.42 2.30 -25.25
C MET A 55 1.65 3.63 -25.08
N LEU A 56 1.44 4.38 -26.17
CA LEU A 56 0.86 5.73 -26.11
C LEU A 56 -0.62 5.74 -25.68
N PRO A 57 -1.02 6.63 -24.74
CA PRO A 57 -2.40 6.75 -24.29
C PRO A 57 -3.29 7.46 -25.32
N LYS A 58 -4.45 6.87 -25.62
CA LYS A 58 -5.47 7.52 -26.47
C LYS A 58 -6.30 8.58 -25.72
N VAL A 59 -6.29 8.58 -24.39
CA VAL A 59 -7.08 9.50 -23.55
C VAL A 59 -6.26 10.04 -22.38
N ALA A 60 -6.32 11.36 -22.15
CA ALA A 60 -5.84 12.02 -20.94
C ALA A 60 -7.03 12.40 -20.04
N VAL A 61 -7.04 11.92 -18.80
CA VAL A 61 -8.08 12.21 -17.80
C VAL A 61 -7.53 13.17 -16.75
N LEU A 62 -7.97 14.42 -16.81
CA LEU A 62 -7.46 15.53 -16.00
C LEU A 62 -8.51 15.94 -14.96
N ALA A 63 -8.59 15.18 -13.87
CA ALA A 63 -9.55 15.46 -12.81
C ALA A 63 -9.18 16.75 -12.06
N THR A 64 -10.09 17.74 -12.04
CA THR A 64 -9.88 19.00 -11.30
C THR A 64 -10.93 19.18 -10.19
N THR A 65 -10.50 19.65 -9.02
CA THR A 65 -11.44 20.14 -7.99
C THR A 65 -11.09 21.56 -7.57
N ALA A 66 -11.60 22.49 -8.37
CA ALA A 66 -11.61 23.92 -8.10
C ALA A 66 -12.50 24.31 -6.90
N ASP A 67 -11.98 24.24 -5.67
CA ASP A 67 -12.48 25.05 -4.53
C ASP A 67 -11.40 25.24 -3.44
N SER A 68 -10.22 25.74 -3.84
CA SER A 68 -9.11 26.09 -2.94
C SER A 68 -9.40 27.33 -2.09
N ARG A 69 -10.27 27.19 -1.09
CA ARG A 69 -10.36 28.10 0.08
C ARG A 69 -9.35 27.73 1.19
N SER A 70 -8.23 27.13 0.81
CA SER A 70 -7.18 26.61 1.70
C SER A 70 -6.27 27.70 2.28
N GLY A 71 -6.84 28.54 3.16
CA GLY A 71 -6.25 28.89 4.46
C GLY A 71 -4.90 29.60 4.58
N THR A 72 -4.14 29.89 3.53
CA THR A 72 -2.88 30.68 3.61
C THR A 72 -2.99 32.00 2.83
N PRO A 73 -2.56 33.15 3.40
CA PRO A 73 -2.74 34.46 2.76
C PRO A 73 -2.06 34.63 1.39
N GLU A 74 -0.95 33.93 1.14
CA GLU A 74 0.00 34.27 0.07
C GLU A 74 -0.39 33.81 -1.35
N ARG A 75 -1.40 32.94 -1.53
CA ARG A 75 -1.71 32.38 -2.87
C ARG A 75 -3.21 32.31 -3.20
N ARG A 76 -3.83 33.47 -3.41
CA ARG A 76 -5.12 33.58 -4.13
C ARG A 76 -4.91 33.37 -5.64
N ARG A 77 -4.66 32.13 -6.09
CA ARG A 77 -4.80 31.78 -7.52
C ARG A 77 -6.29 31.78 -7.92
N SER A 78 -6.57 32.02 -9.20
CA SER A 78 -7.92 31.90 -9.75
C SER A 78 -8.44 30.47 -9.53
N PRO A 79 -9.70 30.26 -9.10
CA PRO A 79 -10.25 28.91 -8.94
C PRO A 79 -10.31 28.15 -10.27
N MET A 80 -10.12 28.82 -11.42
CA MET A 80 -10.10 28.17 -12.74
C MET A 80 -8.69 27.78 -13.22
N GLN A 81 -7.62 28.11 -12.49
CA GLN A 81 -6.25 27.75 -12.88
C GLN A 81 -6.04 26.23 -13.13
N PRO A 82 -6.59 25.31 -12.30
CA PRO A 82 -6.43 23.86 -12.53
C PRO A 82 -6.88 23.39 -13.92
N LEU A 83 -7.89 24.05 -14.48
CA LEU A 83 -8.44 23.70 -15.79
C LEU A 83 -7.55 24.24 -16.93
N ILE A 84 -6.88 25.37 -16.71
CA ILE A 84 -5.96 25.97 -17.68
C ILE A 84 -4.70 25.11 -17.76
N ASP A 85 -4.09 24.82 -16.62
CA ASP A 85 -2.87 24.03 -16.52
C ASP A 85 -3.10 22.62 -17.10
N ALA A 86 -4.27 22.01 -16.83
CA ALA A 86 -4.70 20.76 -17.46
C ALA A 86 -4.80 20.86 -18.99
N PHE A 87 -5.49 21.88 -19.52
CA PHE A 87 -5.68 22.05 -20.96
C PHE A 87 -4.36 22.30 -21.71
N THR A 88 -3.44 23.09 -21.13
CA THR A 88 -2.10 23.31 -21.69
C THR A 88 -1.28 22.02 -21.75
N LEU A 89 -1.31 21.21 -20.69
CA LEU A 89 -0.69 19.88 -20.65
C LEU A 89 -1.28 18.94 -21.72
N PHE A 90 -2.60 18.94 -21.91
CA PHE A 90 -3.22 18.15 -22.97
C PHE A 90 -2.74 18.55 -24.37
N LEU A 91 -2.62 19.85 -24.68
CA LEU A 91 -2.13 20.28 -26.01
C LEU A 91 -0.70 19.79 -26.29
N GLN A 92 0.17 19.72 -25.27
CA GLN A 92 1.50 19.13 -25.40
C GLN A 92 1.43 17.61 -25.70
N LEU A 93 0.59 16.86 -24.97
CA LEU A 93 0.40 15.42 -25.23
C LEU A 93 -0.29 15.13 -26.58
N TYR A 94 -1.18 16.02 -27.03
CA TYR A 94 -1.81 15.92 -28.35
C TYR A 94 -0.76 16.07 -29.46
N ALA A 95 0.08 17.11 -29.38
CA ALA A 95 1.12 17.40 -30.37
C ALA A 95 2.28 16.39 -30.38
N GLU A 96 2.82 16.03 -29.22
CA GLU A 96 4.04 15.22 -29.11
C GLU A 96 3.77 13.70 -29.04
N HIS A 97 2.58 13.29 -28.56
CA HIS A 97 2.30 11.90 -28.17
C HIS A 97 0.99 11.30 -28.71
N LYS A 98 0.32 11.99 -29.65
CA LYS A 98 -0.93 11.52 -30.30
C LYS A 98 -2.05 11.14 -29.31
N CYS A 99 -2.10 11.77 -28.14
CA CYS A 99 -3.21 11.59 -27.22
C CYS A 99 -4.49 12.18 -27.81
N GLU A 100 -5.48 11.36 -28.17
CA GLU A 100 -6.65 11.82 -28.95
C GLU A 100 -7.63 12.67 -28.13
N ILE A 101 -7.94 12.29 -26.88
CA ILE A 101 -9.02 12.94 -26.10
C ILE A 101 -8.54 13.44 -24.73
N MET A 102 -8.97 14.64 -24.34
CA MET A 102 -8.94 15.14 -22.96
C MET A 102 -10.28 14.94 -22.27
N VAL A 103 -10.30 14.54 -21.00
CA VAL A 103 -11.50 14.53 -20.16
C VAL A 103 -11.21 15.22 -18.83
N ALA A 104 -11.81 16.38 -18.58
CA ALA A 104 -11.63 17.14 -17.33
C ALA A 104 -12.95 17.35 -16.59
N CYS A 105 -13.04 16.92 -15.32
CA CYS A 105 -14.23 17.11 -14.50
C CYS A 105 -14.06 18.27 -13.51
N GLY A 106 -15.17 18.90 -13.10
CA GLY A 106 -15.22 19.87 -12.02
C GLY A 106 -16.65 20.25 -11.57
N PRO A 107 -16.80 21.25 -10.69
CA PRO A 107 -18.09 21.65 -10.13
C PRO A 107 -18.93 22.47 -11.13
N LYS A 108 -20.26 22.48 -10.95
CA LYS A 108 -21.20 23.30 -11.77
C LYS A 108 -20.84 24.80 -11.88
N LYS A 109 -20.06 25.31 -10.93
CA LYS A 109 -19.51 26.69 -10.94
C LYS A 109 -18.66 26.98 -12.18
N ILE A 110 -18.11 25.98 -12.87
CA ILE A 110 -17.36 26.16 -14.13
C ILE A 110 -18.20 26.92 -15.16
N LEU A 111 -19.49 26.60 -15.29
CA LEU A 111 -20.42 27.21 -16.26
C LEU A 111 -21.02 28.56 -15.80
N ALA A 112 -20.57 29.11 -14.67
CA ALA A 112 -21.05 30.40 -14.18
C ALA A 112 -20.71 31.54 -15.17
N PRO A 113 -21.56 32.58 -15.33
CA PRO A 113 -21.36 33.63 -16.33
C PRO A 113 -19.97 34.29 -16.30
N ARG A 114 -19.41 34.50 -15.10
CA ARG A 114 -18.06 35.06 -14.88
C ARG A 114 -16.90 34.26 -15.52
N ASN A 115 -17.11 32.98 -15.83
CA ASN A 115 -16.09 32.10 -16.41
C ASN A 115 -16.20 31.97 -17.94
N ARG A 116 -17.23 32.54 -18.57
CA ARG A 116 -17.50 32.39 -20.02
C ARG A 116 -16.33 32.85 -20.90
N THR A 117 -15.67 33.94 -20.53
CA THR A 117 -14.48 34.45 -21.25
C THR A 117 -13.35 33.43 -21.27
N LEU A 118 -13.17 32.64 -20.21
CA LEU A 118 -12.17 31.59 -20.17
C LEU A 118 -12.57 30.41 -21.06
N LEU A 119 -13.82 29.94 -20.97
CA LEU A 119 -14.30 28.85 -21.83
C LEU A 119 -14.18 29.20 -23.32
N ARG A 120 -14.47 30.46 -23.70
CA ARG A 120 -14.24 30.95 -25.07
C ARG A 120 -12.77 30.94 -25.49
N ARG A 121 -11.85 31.26 -24.57
CA ARG A 121 -10.40 31.18 -24.84
C ARG A 121 -9.96 29.73 -25.06
N LEU A 122 -10.37 28.80 -24.18
CA LEU A 122 -10.05 27.37 -24.32
C LEU A 122 -10.62 26.78 -25.62
N GLN A 123 -11.86 27.13 -25.98
CA GLN A 123 -12.49 26.71 -27.24
C GLN A 123 -11.76 27.27 -28.47
N LYS A 124 -11.40 28.57 -28.48
CA LYS A 124 -10.63 29.17 -29.58
C LYS A 124 -9.25 28.56 -29.70
N GLU A 125 -8.60 28.23 -28.58
CA GLU A 125 -7.29 27.60 -28.58
C GLU A 125 -7.36 26.15 -29.10
N ALA A 126 -8.36 25.37 -28.67
CA ALA A 126 -8.62 24.03 -29.21
C ALA A 126 -8.79 24.06 -30.74
N ALA A 127 -9.59 25.00 -31.25
CA ALA A 127 -9.85 25.13 -32.67
C ALA A 127 -8.58 25.38 -33.52
N LYS A 128 -7.57 26.10 -32.99
CA LYS A 128 -6.27 26.29 -33.68
C LYS A 128 -5.52 24.97 -33.92
N HIS A 129 -5.75 23.97 -33.09
CA HIS A 129 -5.11 22.65 -33.14
C HIS A 129 -6.00 21.58 -33.79
N GLY A 130 -7.11 21.97 -34.43
CA GLY A 130 -8.06 21.04 -35.03
C GLY A 130 -8.92 20.27 -34.02
N LEU A 131 -9.09 20.82 -32.81
CA LEU A 131 -9.83 20.19 -31.70
C LEU A 131 -11.15 20.91 -31.41
N ALA A 132 -12.17 20.15 -31.01
CA ALA A 132 -13.45 20.63 -30.49
C ALA A 132 -13.51 20.50 -28.96
N LEU A 133 -14.10 21.49 -28.29
CA LEU A 133 -14.41 21.45 -26.86
C LEU A 133 -15.90 21.14 -26.66
N HIS A 134 -16.20 19.97 -26.11
CA HIS A 134 -17.52 19.53 -25.70
C HIS A 134 -17.71 19.76 -24.20
N VAL A 135 -18.90 20.18 -23.81
CA VAL A 135 -19.28 20.42 -22.41
C VAL A 135 -20.40 19.46 -22.07
N VAL A 136 -20.23 18.61 -21.06
CA VAL A 136 -21.24 17.66 -20.60
C VAL A 136 -21.68 18.06 -19.19
N ARG A 137 -22.99 18.17 -18.96
CA ARG A 137 -23.59 18.42 -17.66
C ARG A 137 -24.25 17.13 -17.18
N ALA A 138 -23.84 16.65 -16.00
CA ALA A 138 -24.36 15.42 -15.42
C ALA A 138 -24.86 15.68 -13.99
N GLU A 139 -26.07 15.19 -13.68
CA GLU A 139 -26.73 15.40 -12.40
C GLU A 139 -26.72 14.11 -11.57
N GLY A 140 -26.02 14.08 -10.44
CA GLY A 140 -25.94 12.88 -9.60
C GLY A 140 -27.29 12.32 -9.10
N ALA A 141 -28.34 13.15 -9.10
CA ALA A 141 -29.71 12.74 -8.79
C ALA A 141 -30.33 11.77 -9.83
N ASP A 142 -29.84 11.78 -11.07
CA ASP A 142 -30.22 10.79 -12.10
C ASP A 142 -29.45 9.46 -11.92
N TYR A 143 -28.47 9.39 -11.00
CA TYR A 143 -27.56 8.24 -10.82
C TYR A 143 -27.60 7.59 -9.44
N GLY A 144 -28.40 8.13 -8.51
CA GLY A 144 -28.46 7.67 -7.13
C GLY A 144 -29.05 8.73 -6.20
N PRO A 145 -29.01 8.51 -4.89
CA PRO A 145 -29.57 9.46 -3.94
C PRO A 145 -28.64 10.68 -3.73
N HIS A 146 -27.41 10.67 -4.25
CA HIS A 146 -26.43 11.75 -4.05
C HIS A 146 -26.57 12.87 -5.08
N THR A 147 -27.07 14.03 -4.66
CA THR A 147 -27.49 15.14 -5.54
C THR A 147 -26.37 15.99 -6.15
N GLN A 148 -25.13 15.49 -6.23
CA GLN A 148 -23.99 16.28 -6.69
C GLN A 148 -23.98 16.44 -8.23
N THR A 149 -24.24 17.66 -8.72
CA THR A 149 -24.05 18.03 -10.13
C THR A 149 -22.57 18.20 -10.47
N ARG A 150 -22.11 17.59 -11.57
CA ARG A 150 -20.78 17.78 -12.15
C ARG A 150 -20.85 18.34 -13.56
N VAL A 151 -19.74 18.95 -13.98
CA VAL A 151 -19.49 19.35 -15.36
C VAL A 151 -18.26 18.58 -15.82
N VAL A 152 -18.33 17.97 -16.99
CA VAL A 152 -17.20 17.30 -17.65
C VAL A 152 -16.94 18.03 -18.95
N LEU A 153 -15.69 18.41 -19.17
CA LEU A 153 -15.19 19.05 -20.37
C LEU A 153 -14.41 17.98 -21.13
N VAL A 154 -14.82 17.72 -22.37
CA VAL A 154 -14.17 16.73 -23.24
C VAL A 154 -13.59 17.47 -24.43
N VAL A 155 -12.30 17.29 -24.71
CA VAL A 155 -11.65 17.88 -25.90
C VAL A 155 -11.21 16.75 -26.79
N ALA A 156 -11.60 16.78 -28.06
CA ALA A 156 -11.35 15.71 -29.04
C ALA A 156 -11.11 16.32 -30.43
N PRO A 157 -10.60 15.55 -31.42
CA PRO A 157 -10.42 16.03 -32.78
C PRO A 157 -11.77 16.47 -33.38
N ALA A 158 -11.78 17.61 -34.08
CA ALA A 158 -13.02 18.27 -34.52
C ALA A 158 -13.79 17.53 -35.63
N ASP A 159 -13.16 16.54 -36.26
CA ASP A 159 -13.77 15.60 -37.22
C ASP A 159 -14.52 14.44 -36.53
N ARG A 160 -14.39 14.27 -35.21
CA ARG A 160 -15.14 13.26 -34.44
C ARG A 160 -16.54 13.77 -34.11
N THR A 161 -17.56 13.03 -34.56
CA THR A 161 -18.95 13.31 -34.24
C THR A 161 -19.40 12.62 -32.93
N LEU A 162 -20.37 13.22 -32.26
CA LEU A 162 -21.09 12.60 -31.15
C LEU A 162 -22.39 11.95 -31.65
N PRO A 163 -22.90 10.90 -30.98
CA PRO A 163 -24.19 10.30 -31.32
C PRO A 163 -25.38 11.25 -31.18
N ASP A 164 -26.36 11.13 -32.09
CA ASP A 164 -27.56 11.97 -32.16
C ASP A 164 -28.45 11.94 -30.90
N HIS A 165 -28.35 10.89 -30.09
CA HIS A 165 -29.12 10.77 -28.85
C HIS A 165 -28.64 11.71 -27.72
N ILE A 166 -27.46 12.31 -27.87
CA ILE A 166 -26.95 13.32 -26.93
C ILE A 166 -27.48 14.71 -27.33
N ARG A 167 -28.35 15.28 -26.49
CA ARG A 167 -28.99 16.57 -26.78
C ARG A 167 -28.31 17.74 -26.07
N PRO A 168 -28.09 18.88 -26.76
CA PRO A 168 -27.70 20.12 -26.10
C PRO A 168 -28.86 20.70 -25.27
N VAL A 169 -28.56 21.24 -24.08
CA VAL A 169 -29.53 21.99 -23.27
C VAL A 169 -29.96 23.25 -24.01
N ALA A 170 -31.27 23.46 -24.13
CA ALA A 170 -31.87 24.63 -24.77
C ALA A 170 -31.23 25.94 -24.27
N ALA A 171 -30.85 26.80 -25.21
CA ALA A 171 -30.03 27.98 -24.91
C ALA A 171 -30.78 29.00 -24.02
N THR A 172 -30.22 29.31 -22.85
CA THR A 172 -30.49 30.61 -22.22
C THR A 172 -30.04 31.70 -23.20
N ARG A 173 -30.87 32.75 -23.42
CA ARG A 173 -30.71 33.81 -24.46
C ARG A 173 -29.32 34.47 -24.61
N ASN A 174 -28.39 34.26 -23.67
CA ASN A 174 -27.04 34.81 -23.68
C ASN A 174 -25.94 33.78 -24.02
N ALA A 175 -26.19 32.70 -24.77
CA ALA A 175 -25.20 31.65 -25.02
C ALA A 175 -23.99 32.13 -25.88
N GLY A 176 -24.25 32.72 -27.06
CA GLY A 176 -23.22 33.07 -28.05
C GLY A 176 -22.43 31.86 -28.54
N ASP A 177 -21.24 32.09 -29.11
CA ASP A 177 -20.39 31.07 -29.77
C ASP A 177 -19.84 29.92 -28.89
N LEU A 178 -20.33 29.77 -27.65
CA LEU A 178 -19.91 28.71 -26.73
C LEU A 178 -20.65 27.40 -27.03
N PRO A 179 -20.01 26.23 -26.87
CA PRO A 179 -20.69 24.94 -26.94
C PRO A 179 -21.78 24.88 -25.86
N LEU A 180 -23.01 24.58 -26.28
CA LEU A 180 -24.10 24.33 -25.34
C LEU A 180 -23.79 23.06 -24.52
N PRO A 181 -24.08 23.05 -23.21
CA PRO A 181 -23.90 21.85 -22.41
C PRO A 181 -24.76 20.71 -22.96
N LEU A 182 -24.12 19.60 -23.28
CA LEU A 182 -24.71 18.32 -23.60
C LEU A 182 -25.30 17.71 -22.32
N THR A 183 -26.47 17.07 -22.45
CA THR A 183 -27.08 16.28 -21.37
C THR A 183 -26.96 14.81 -21.76
N LEU A 184 -26.62 13.96 -20.78
CA LEU A 184 -26.65 12.51 -20.95
C LEU A 184 -28.12 12.04 -20.98
N PRO A 185 -28.43 10.91 -21.65
CA PRO A 185 -29.68 10.21 -21.40
C PRO A 185 -29.80 9.87 -19.90
N LYS A 186 -31.03 9.78 -19.39
CA LYS A 186 -31.23 9.24 -18.04
C LYS A 186 -31.00 7.72 -18.09
N PRO A 187 -30.30 7.13 -17.10
CA PRO A 187 -30.13 5.69 -17.06
C PRO A 187 -31.50 5.00 -16.86
N ASP A 188 -31.74 3.90 -17.59
CA ASP A 188 -33.00 3.16 -17.56
C ASP A 188 -33.25 2.42 -16.23
N THR A 189 -32.21 2.26 -15.41
CA THR A 189 -32.26 1.52 -14.14
C THR A 189 -32.81 2.42 -13.01
N PRO A 190 -33.78 1.94 -12.20
CA PRO A 190 -34.23 2.67 -11.01
C PRO A 190 -33.05 2.98 -10.06
N THR A 191 -32.92 4.25 -9.69
CA THR A 191 -31.86 4.69 -8.77
C THR A 191 -32.22 4.38 -7.32
N ALA A 192 -31.27 3.81 -6.58
CA ALA A 192 -31.44 3.52 -5.17
C ALA A 192 -31.77 4.80 -4.38
N THR A 193 -32.75 4.72 -3.51
CA THR A 193 -33.13 5.79 -2.59
C THR A 193 -32.16 5.87 -1.41
N LEU A 194 -32.19 6.99 -0.68
CA LEU A 194 -31.38 7.16 0.52
C LEU A 194 -31.64 6.06 1.57
N GLY A 195 -32.88 5.55 1.68
CA GLY A 195 -33.24 4.50 2.62
C GLY A 195 -32.66 3.12 2.27
N GLU A 196 -32.42 2.84 0.99
CA GLU A 196 -31.79 1.58 0.51
C GLU A 196 -30.26 1.64 0.59
N VAL A 197 -29.69 2.85 0.59
CA VAL A 197 -28.24 3.08 0.69
C VAL A 197 -27.73 3.16 2.13
N LEU A 198 -28.61 3.49 3.09
CA LEU A 198 -28.28 3.61 4.51
C LEU A 198 -28.61 2.34 5.29
N ASP A 199 -27.80 2.04 6.30
CA ASP A 199 -27.99 0.86 7.14
C ASP A 199 -29.10 1.11 8.17
N ALA A 200 -30.12 0.25 8.14
CA ALA A 200 -31.22 0.22 9.12
C ALA A 200 -30.73 0.00 10.57
N HIS A 201 -29.58 -0.67 10.71
CA HIS A 201 -28.93 -1.02 11.97
C HIS A 201 -27.43 -0.70 11.89
N ALA A 202 -27.11 0.59 11.79
CA ALA A 202 -25.72 1.05 11.84
C ALA A 202 -25.05 0.71 13.18
N ALA A 203 -23.72 0.61 13.18
CA ALA A 203 -22.97 0.34 14.40
C ALA A 203 -23.13 1.49 15.43
N GLU A 204 -23.30 1.13 16.71
CA GLU A 204 -23.62 2.10 17.78
C GLU A 204 -22.55 3.19 17.98
N ASP A 205 -21.30 2.97 17.58
CA ASP A 205 -20.21 3.96 17.64
C ASP A 205 -20.29 5.05 16.55
N LEU A 206 -21.17 4.89 15.55
CA LEU A 206 -21.47 5.91 14.54
C LEU A 206 -22.48 6.96 15.04
N TYR A 207 -23.32 6.61 16.03
CA TYR A 207 -24.31 7.52 16.59
C TYR A 207 -23.65 8.58 17.47
N HIS A 208 -24.22 9.78 17.45
CA HIS A 208 -23.89 10.83 18.40
C HIS A 208 -24.71 10.66 19.68
N ASP A 209 -24.27 11.34 20.74
CA ASP A 209 -25.07 11.47 21.95
C ASP A 209 -26.36 12.30 21.72
N GLU A 210 -27.24 12.24 22.71
CA GLU A 210 -28.53 12.92 22.69
C GLU A 210 -28.37 14.44 22.67
N ALA A 211 -27.41 15.00 23.41
CA ALA A 211 -27.11 16.43 23.42
C ALA A 211 -26.69 16.97 22.04
N THR A 212 -25.86 16.21 21.32
CA THR A 212 -25.44 16.51 19.96
C THR A 212 -26.60 16.41 18.97
N THR A 213 -27.48 15.42 19.16
CA THR A 213 -28.70 15.29 18.34
C THR A 213 -29.63 16.49 18.56
N GLN A 214 -29.86 16.90 19.81
CA GLN A 214 -30.64 18.11 20.13
C GLN A 214 -29.97 19.40 19.64
N MET A 215 -28.64 19.49 19.62
CA MET A 215 -27.91 20.60 19.01
C MET A 215 -28.19 20.71 17.50
N TYR A 216 -28.31 19.60 16.76
CA TYR A 216 -28.68 19.66 15.34
C TYR A 216 -30.14 20.08 15.14
N LEU A 217 -31.07 19.55 15.94
CA LEU A 217 -32.50 19.88 15.86
C LEU A 217 -32.77 21.35 16.22
N SER A 218 -32.19 21.86 17.31
CA SER A 218 -32.29 23.28 17.70
C SER A 218 -31.71 24.27 16.68
N ARG A 219 -30.93 23.79 15.71
CA ARG A 219 -30.35 24.59 14.62
C ARG A 219 -31.03 24.34 13.27
N ALA A 220 -32.01 23.45 13.20
CA ALA A 220 -32.72 23.15 11.96
C ALA A 220 -33.36 24.41 11.37
N THR A 221 -33.25 24.59 10.05
CA THR A 221 -34.10 25.56 9.35
C THR A 221 -35.56 25.12 9.40
N ALA A 222 -36.50 26.05 9.26
CA ALA A 222 -37.95 25.75 9.28
C ALA A 222 -38.35 24.59 8.35
N GLY A 223 -37.77 24.52 7.14
CA GLY A 223 -38.01 23.40 6.22
C GLY A 223 -37.43 22.06 6.71
N THR A 224 -36.28 22.05 7.39
CA THR A 224 -35.72 20.83 8.00
C THR A 224 -36.48 20.42 9.25
N ALA A 225 -36.91 21.36 10.09
CA ALA A 225 -37.75 21.09 11.25
C ALA A 225 -39.07 20.43 10.83
N ARG A 226 -39.77 21.01 9.84
CA ARG A 226 -40.99 20.44 9.25
C ARG A 226 -40.78 19.02 8.71
N LEU A 227 -39.71 18.75 7.97
CA LEU A 227 -39.41 17.40 7.46
C LEU A 227 -39.13 16.39 8.58
N VAL A 228 -38.48 16.82 9.68
CA VAL A 228 -38.28 15.97 10.86
C VAL A 228 -39.60 15.69 11.56
N GLU A 229 -40.48 16.69 11.71
CA GLU A 229 -41.82 16.53 12.30
C GLU A 229 -42.70 15.59 11.48
N GLU A 230 -42.79 15.80 10.16
CA GLU A 230 -43.53 14.92 9.23
C GLU A 230 -43.02 13.47 9.33
N ALA A 231 -41.71 13.24 9.35
CA ALA A 231 -41.11 11.92 9.53
C ALA A 231 -41.34 11.32 10.94
N VAL A 232 -41.34 12.14 12.00
CA VAL A 232 -41.64 11.71 13.37
C VAL A 232 -43.10 11.27 13.48
N GLN A 233 -44.04 11.93 12.81
CA GLN A 233 -45.45 11.49 12.82
C GLN A 233 -45.66 10.23 11.98
N ALA A 234 -45.08 10.15 10.78
CA ALA A 234 -45.17 8.95 9.93
C ALA A 234 -44.66 7.71 10.67
N THR A 235 -43.43 7.76 11.20
CA THR A 235 -42.79 6.62 11.89
C THR A 235 -43.47 6.25 13.23
N LYS A 236 -44.31 7.11 13.81
CA LYS A 236 -45.19 6.76 14.95
C LYS A 236 -46.41 5.97 14.51
N ALA A 237 -46.93 6.24 13.32
CA ALA A 237 -48.15 5.62 12.81
C ALA A 237 -47.90 4.19 12.25
N ASP A 238 -46.78 3.99 11.56
CA ASP A 238 -46.47 2.73 10.86
C ASP A 238 -45.26 1.95 11.43
N GLY A 239 -44.54 2.53 12.39
CA GLY A 239 -43.33 1.92 12.97
C GLY A 239 -42.10 1.91 12.04
N SER A 240 -42.18 2.56 10.88
CA SER A 240 -41.11 2.61 9.89
C SER A 240 -39.85 3.33 10.38
N THR A 241 -38.77 3.25 9.58
CA THR A 241 -37.55 4.04 9.78
C THR A 241 -37.38 5.00 8.62
N VAL A 242 -37.27 6.30 8.91
CA VAL A 242 -37.03 7.37 7.93
C VAL A 242 -35.64 7.95 8.18
N PHE A 243 -34.89 8.16 7.10
CA PHE A 243 -33.57 8.78 7.15
C PHE A 243 -33.57 10.16 6.48
N LEU A 244 -32.95 11.14 7.12
CA LEU A 244 -32.71 12.47 6.55
C LEU A 244 -31.22 12.81 6.61
N CYS A 245 -30.58 13.00 5.46
CA CYS A 245 -29.19 13.45 5.40
C CYS A 245 -29.11 14.99 5.42
N GLY A 246 -28.26 15.53 6.29
CA GLY A 246 -28.05 16.97 6.47
C GLY A 246 -26.64 17.40 6.87
N TYR A 247 -26.41 18.71 6.89
CA TYR A 247 -25.13 19.36 7.15
C TYR A 247 -25.34 20.72 7.83
N ASN A 248 -24.32 21.25 8.52
CA ASN A 248 -24.38 22.65 8.97
C ASN A 248 -23.94 23.59 7.86
N ALA A 249 -24.78 24.59 7.57
CA ALA A 249 -24.50 25.78 6.78
C ALA A 249 -24.31 26.97 7.74
N GLY A 250 -23.08 27.19 8.20
CA GLY A 250 -22.79 28.17 9.24
C GLY A 250 -23.38 27.75 10.59
N ARG A 251 -24.27 28.58 11.17
CA ARG A 251 -24.96 28.28 12.44
C ARG A 251 -26.24 27.43 12.27
N ALA A 252 -26.75 27.25 11.06
CA ALA A 252 -27.99 26.52 10.79
C ALA A 252 -27.73 25.10 10.25
N PHE A 253 -28.53 24.13 10.66
CA PHE A 253 -28.55 22.77 10.14
C PHE A 253 -29.59 22.64 9.02
N ARG A 254 -29.24 21.95 7.93
CA ARG A 254 -30.06 21.81 6.72
C ARG A 254 -30.01 20.38 6.19
N THR A 255 -31.15 19.84 5.82
CA THR A 255 -31.32 18.55 5.12
C THR A 255 -31.57 18.75 3.62
N SER A 256 -31.57 17.66 2.86
CA SER A 256 -32.24 17.64 1.54
C SER A 256 -33.73 17.96 1.70
N PRO A 257 -34.35 18.71 0.77
CA PRO A 257 -35.80 18.89 0.73
C PRO A 257 -36.54 17.62 0.26
N ASN A 258 -35.84 16.68 -0.39
CA ASN A 258 -36.35 15.38 -0.77
C ASN A 258 -35.76 14.31 0.19
N PRO A 259 -36.56 13.61 1.01
CA PRO A 259 -36.07 12.63 1.96
C PRO A 259 -35.43 11.39 1.30
N LYS A 260 -35.73 11.12 0.02
CA LYS A 260 -35.08 10.04 -0.75
C LYS A 260 -33.65 10.39 -1.19
N GLN A 261 -33.14 11.58 -0.87
CA GLN A 261 -31.88 12.12 -1.40
C GLN A 261 -30.93 12.65 -0.31
N CYS A 262 -29.63 12.45 -0.53
CA CYS A 262 -28.53 13.07 0.20
C CYS A 262 -28.12 14.40 -0.48
N PRO A 263 -27.96 15.51 0.26
CA PRO A 263 -27.36 16.72 -0.28
C PRO A 263 -25.88 16.50 -0.65
N PRO A 264 -25.26 17.37 -1.48
CA PRO A 264 -23.91 17.15 -1.97
C PRO A 264 -22.89 17.14 -0.82
N ILE A 265 -22.16 16.03 -0.67
CA ILE A 265 -21.06 15.94 0.29
C ILE A 265 -19.93 16.86 -0.19
N THR A 266 -19.42 17.73 0.68
CA THR A 266 -18.30 18.63 0.40
C THR A 266 -17.14 18.42 1.38
N GLY A 267 -15.91 18.62 0.88
CA GLY A 267 -14.68 18.37 1.64
C GLY A 267 -14.40 19.44 2.72
N PRO A 268 -13.45 19.19 3.63
CA PRO A 268 -13.17 20.07 4.79
C PRO A 268 -12.83 21.52 4.43
N ALA A 269 -12.27 21.78 3.24
CA ALA A 269 -11.95 23.13 2.76
C ALA A 269 -13.18 23.91 2.24
N GLY A 270 -14.30 23.23 1.97
CA GLY A 270 -15.51 23.81 1.38
C GLY A 270 -16.45 24.53 2.34
N GLY A 271 -16.21 24.46 3.65
CA GLY A 271 -16.93 25.25 4.66
C GLY A 271 -18.31 24.71 5.09
N SER A 272 -18.68 23.48 4.74
CA SER A 272 -19.78 22.77 5.43
C SER A 272 -19.23 21.93 6.58
N SER A 273 -20.04 21.73 7.63
CA SER A 273 -19.73 20.70 8.63
C SER A 273 -19.98 19.31 8.04
N ARG A 274 -19.25 18.30 8.55
CA ARG A 274 -19.41 16.89 8.19
C ARG A 274 -20.89 16.48 8.10
N MET A 275 -21.23 15.68 7.09
CA MET A 275 -22.57 15.11 6.93
C MET A 275 -23.03 14.37 8.18
N VAL A 276 -24.32 14.51 8.46
CA VAL A 276 -25.06 13.89 9.55
C VAL A 276 -26.27 13.18 8.94
N VAL A 277 -26.49 11.95 9.38
CA VAL A 277 -27.75 11.23 9.15
C VAL A 277 -28.63 11.45 10.38
N LEU A 278 -29.86 11.92 10.18
CA LEU A 278 -30.91 11.78 11.18
C LEU A 278 -31.65 10.48 10.88
N GLU A 279 -31.66 9.57 11.84
CA GLU A 279 -32.43 8.33 11.83
C GLU A 279 -33.66 8.55 12.72
N ILE A 280 -34.84 8.36 12.13
CA ILE A 280 -36.12 8.58 12.78
C ILE A 280 -36.86 7.26 12.78
N ARG A 281 -37.12 6.69 13.95
CA ARG A 281 -37.80 5.39 14.10
C ARG A 281 -38.74 5.42 15.30
N SER A 282 -39.97 4.96 15.12
CA SER A 282 -41.01 4.97 16.17
C SER A 282 -41.17 6.35 16.83
N GLY A 283 -41.04 7.43 16.05
CA GLY A 283 -41.08 8.82 16.54
C GLY A 283 -39.85 9.31 17.31
N ARG A 284 -38.80 8.50 17.49
CA ARG A 284 -37.55 8.91 18.12
C ARG A 284 -36.52 9.30 17.07
N VAL A 285 -35.90 10.46 17.23
CA VAL A 285 -34.80 10.95 16.38
C VAL A 285 -33.45 10.64 17.03
N ARG A 286 -32.52 10.05 16.29
CA ARG A 286 -31.09 9.94 16.62
C ARG A 286 -30.27 10.57 15.50
N SER A 287 -29.14 11.21 15.82
CA SER A 287 -28.18 11.63 14.80
C SER A 287 -26.96 10.71 14.76
N ARG A 288 -26.42 10.42 13.58
CA ARG A 288 -25.21 9.60 13.38
C ARG A 288 -24.36 10.09 12.22
N LYS A 289 -23.15 9.54 12.11
CA LYS A 289 -22.30 9.67 10.93
C LYS A 289 -22.72 8.63 9.88
N LEU A 290 -22.38 8.91 8.62
CA LEU A 290 -22.34 7.87 7.59
C LEU A 290 -21.24 6.85 7.92
N SER A 291 -21.46 5.57 7.65
CA SER A 291 -20.44 4.52 7.72
C SER A 291 -19.49 4.60 6.50
N THR A 292 -18.40 3.84 6.52
CA THR A 292 -17.50 3.70 5.35
C THR A 292 -18.23 3.09 4.17
N ASP A 293 -19.13 2.15 4.42
CA ASP A 293 -19.80 1.36 3.39
C ASP A 293 -21.05 2.07 2.84
N GLU A 294 -21.71 2.89 3.67
CA GLU A 294 -22.70 3.88 3.21
C GLU A 294 -22.03 4.93 2.30
N LEU A 295 -20.83 5.41 2.64
CA LEU A 295 -20.06 6.33 1.77
C LEU A 295 -19.63 5.65 0.45
N ASN A 296 -19.32 4.35 0.47
CA ASN A 296 -19.02 3.59 -0.75
C ASN A 296 -20.26 3.43 -1.63
N ARG A 297 -21.41 3.02 -1.06
CA ARG A 297 -22.70 2.92 -1.77
C ARG A 297 -23.15 4.28 -2.33
N LEU A 298 -23.05 5.36 -1.56
CA LEU A 298 -23.32 6.74 -2.02
C LEU A 298 -22.43 7.18 -3.19
N GLY A 299 -21.21 6.64 -3.30
CA GLY A 299 -20.30 6.86 -4.43
C GLY A 299 -20.55 5.95 -5.63
N GLY A 300 -21.42 4.93 -5.51
CA GLY A 300 -21.61 3.89 -6.52
C GLY A 300 -20.44 2.89 -6.64
N ARG A 301 -19.63 2.73 -5.57
CA ARG A 301 -18.49 1.81 -5.55
C ARG A 301 -18.97 0.36 -5.35
N PRO A 302 -18.23 -0.66 -5.86
CA PRO A 302 -18.63 -2.05 -5.69
C PRO A 302 -18.48 -2.50 -4.22
N GLU A 303 -19.28 -3.47 -3.79
CA GLU A 303 -19.36 -3.91 -2.38
C GLU A 303 -18.02 -4.42 -1.82
N ASN A 304 -17.16 -4.97 -2.68
CA ASN A 304 -15.81 -5.44 -2.31
C ASN A 304 -14.77 -4.30 -2.22
N HIS A 305 -15.15 -3.02 -2.32
CA HIS A 305 -14.24 -1.88 -2.27
C HIS A 305 -13.70 -1.63 -0.84
N VAL A 306 -12.56 -2.23 -0.53
CA VAL A 306 -11.85 -2.01 0.75
C VAL A 306 -11.22 -0.61 0.80
N ALA A 307 -11.84 0.30 1.53
CA ALA A 307 -11.34 1.65 1.70
C ALA A 307 -10.33 1.76 2.88
N PRO A 308 -9.22 2.52 2.73
CA PRO A 308 -8.15 2.57 3.72
C PRO A 308 -8.49 3.30 5.04
N SER A 309 -9.45 4.23 5.03
CA SER A 309 -10.05 4.81 6.24
C SER A 309 -11.30 5.65 5.93
N TRP A 310 -12.23 5.75 6.88
CA TRP A 310 -13.42 6.62 6.79
C TRP A 310 -13.10 8.05 6.33
N SER A 311 -12.01 8.64 6.84
CA SER A 311 -11.62 10.03 6.52
C SER A 311 -11.03 10.20 5.11
N GLN A 312 -10.67 9.10 4.45
CA GLN A 312 -10.29 9.07 3.04
C GLN A 312 -11.54 8.81 2.18
N THR A 313 -12.41 7.86 2.54
CA THR A 313 -13.68 7.58 1.85
C THR A 313 -14.63 8.79 1.86
N TYR A 314 -14.71 9.52 2.97
CA TYR A 314 -15.51 10.74 3.05
C TYR A 314 -14.98 11.80 2.07
N ARG A 315 -13.65 12.03 2.05
CA ARG A 315 -13.03 12.99 1.14
C ARG A 315 -13.18 12.58 -0.31
N SER A 316 -12.93 11.32 -0.64
CA SER A 316 -13.06 10.81 -2.01
C SER A 316 -14.49 10.90 -2.56
N THR A 317 -15.49 10.68 -1.71
CA THR A 317 -16.91 10.81 -2.06
C THR A 317 -17.37 12.27 -2.13
N SER A 318 -16.67 13.17 -1.42
CA SER A 318 -16.96 14.62 -1.46
C SER A 318 -16.29 15.35 -2.64
N GLU A 319 -15.05 15.01 -2.94
CA GLU A 319 -14.22 15.63 -3.98
C GLU A 319 -14.34 14.88 -5.31
N GLY A 320 -14.65 13.59 -5.27
CA GLY A 320 -14.85 12.75 -6.45
C GLY A 320 -16.27 12.73 -6.98
N THR A 321 -16.43 11.89 -7.99
CA THR A 321 -17.64 11.80 -8.80
C THR A 321 -18.30 10.44 -8.58
N ILE A 322 -19.63 10.41 -8.66
CA ILE A 322 -20.42 9.18 -8.58
C ILE A 322 -20.04 8.26 -9.75
N ARG A 323 -19.68 7.01 -9.48
CA ARG A 323 -19.15 6.07 -10.49
C ARG A 323 -20.11 5.85 -11.67
N PRO A 324 -21.40 5.49 -11.47
CA PRO A 324 -22.39 5.39 -12.55
C PRO A 324 -22.42 6.61 -13.49
N MET A 325 -22.41 7.82 -12.93
CA MET A 325 -22.42 9.06 -13.71
C MET A 325 -21.21 9.21 -14.63
N PHE A 326 -20.05 8.67 -14.27
CA PHE A 326 -18.90 8.63 -15.18
C PHE A 326 -18.96 7.46 -16.16
N THR A 327 -19.55 6.31 -15.81
CA THR A 327 -19.78 5.22 -16.75
C THR A 327 -20.54 5.74 -17.98
N ASP A 328 -21.61 6.52 -17.79
CA ASP A 328 -22.39 7.09 -18.89
C ASP A 328 -21.62 8.13 -19.73
N VAL A 329 -20.81 8.98 -19.09
CA VAL A 329 -19.92 9.91 -19.82
C VAL A 329 -18.92 9.14 -20.68
N LEU A 330 -18.36 8.04 -20.16
CA LEU A 330 -17.48 7.18 -20.92
C LEU A 330 -18.22 6.50 -22.08
N THR A 331 -19.37 5.87 -21.80
CA THR A 331 -20.16 5.09 -22.77
C THR A 331 -20.74 5.92 -23.90
N HIS A 332 -21.32 7.09 -23.60
CA HIS A 332 -22.03 7.88 -24.61
C HIS A 332 -21.17 8.98 -25.23
N VAL A 333 -20.15 9.51 -24.54
CA VAL A 333 -19.35 10.64 -25.02
C VAL A 333 -17.96 10.20 -25.45
N VAL A 334 -17.17 9.63 -24.54
CA VAL A 334 -15.73 9.35 -24.80
C VAL A 334 -15.55 8.18 -25.78
N LEU A 335 -16.32 7.11 -25.61
CA LEU A 335 -16.22 5.92 -26.45
C LEU A 335 -16.59 6.19 -27.92
N PRO A 336 -17.70 6.89 -28.25
CA PRO A 336 -18.00 7.28 -29.63
C PRO A 336 -16.95 8.22 -30.23
N LEU A 337 -16.42 9.20 -29.48
CA LEU A 337 -15.35 10.09 -29.98
C LEU A 337 -14.03 9.33 -30.28
N LEU A 338 -13.80 8.17 -29.66
CA LEU A 338 -12.68 7.26 -30.00
C LEU A 338 -12.99 6.33 -31.21
N GLY A 339 -14.18 6.42 -31.80
CA GLY A 339 -14.66 5.45 -32.80
C GLY A 339 -14.94 4.05 -32.22
N ARG A 340 -15.28 3.97 -30.93
CA ARG A 340 -15.49 2.72 -30.17
C ARG A 340 -16.84 2.71 -29.45
N GLY A 341 -17.94 2.94 -30.16
CA GLY A 341 -19.29 2.80 -29.59
C GLY A 341 -19.78 1.35 -29.56
N PRO A 342 -20.82 1.02 -28.76
CA PRO A 342 -21.68 -0.12 -29.10
C PRO A 342 -22.26 0.09 -30.50
N ALA A 343 -22.55 -0.99 -31.22
CA ALA A 343 -23.25 -0.90 -32.49
C ALA A 343 -24.60 -0.17 -32.28
N PRO A 344 -25.05 0.68 -33.21
CA PRO A 344 -26.38 1.27 -33.11
C PRO A 344 -27.41 0.14 -32.99
N ASP A 345 -28.37 0.32 -32.08
CA ASP A 345 -29.35 -0.72 -31.75
C ASP A 345 -30.02 -1.25 -33.02
N GLY A 346 -29.73 -2.51 -33.36
CA GLY A 346 -30.45 -3.20 -34.42
C GLY A 346 -31.93 -3.22 -34.04
N GLU A 347 -32.81 -2.86 -34.99
CA GLU A 347 -34.23 -2.70 -34.73
C GLU A 347 -34.81 -3.90 -33.96
N PRO A 348 -35.75 -3.68 -33.03
CA PRO A 348 -36.37 -4.77 -32.27
C PRO A 348 -37.09 -5.71 -33.24
N GLU A 349 -36.46 -6.85 -33.52
CA GLU A 349 -36.97 -7.84 -34.46
C GLU A 349 -38.36 -8.29 -33.99
N LYS A 350 -39.38 -7.86 -34.73
CA LYS A 350 -40.78 -8.08 -34.37
C LYS A 350 -41.02 -9.58 -34.30
N ARG A 351 -41.26 -10.10 -33.09
CA ARG A 351 -41.82 -11.44 -32.87
C ARG A 351 -43.25 -11.54 -33.43
N THR A 352 -43.38 -11.59 -34.74
CA THR A 352 -44.57 -12.09 -35.42
C THR A 352 -44.53 -13.61 -35.39
N GLY A 353 -45.41 -14.24 -34.61
CA GLY A 353 -45.38 -15.68 -34.42
C GLY A 353 -45.94 -16.46 -35.60
N ARG A 354 -45.33 -17.62 -35.89
CA ARG A 354 -46.03 -18.87 -36.24
C ARG A 354 -45.10 -20.10 -36.04
N PRO A 355 -45.63 -21.33 -35.94
CA PRO A 355 -45.03 -22.38 -35.13
C PRO A 355 -43.99 -23.26 -35.85
N ALA A 356 -43.26 -24.04 -35.04
CA ALA A 356 -42.27 -25.01 -35.48
C ALA A 356 -42.86 -26.17 -36.31
N PRO A 357 -42.19 -26.60 -37.40
CA PRO A 357 -42.36 -27.92 -37.97
C PRO A 357 -41.37 -28.93 -37.35
N LYS A 358 -41.78 -30.20 -37.30
CA LYS A 358 -41.02 -31.32 -36.73
C LYS A 358 -40.13 -32.01 -37.78
N SER A 359 -39.13 -32.76 -37.29
CA SER A 359 -38.61 -34.03 -37.86
C SER A 359 -38.13 -34.09 -39.32
N GLY A 360 -36.86 -34.46 -39.57
CA GLY A 360 -36.39 -34.79 -40.93
C GLY A 360 -34.96 -35.36 -41.01
N ARG A 361 -34.85 -36.65 -41.35
CA ARG A 361 -33.63 -37.45 -41.58
C ARG A 361 -32.72 -37.02 -42.76
N ARG A 362 -31.42 -37.35 -42.62
CA ARG A 362 -30.45 -37.92 -43.62
C ARG A 362 -29.76 -37.04 -44.70
N GLY A 363 -28.51 -37.43 -45.00
CA GLY A 363 -27.68 -37.07 -46.19
C GLY A 363 -26.56 -36.07 -45.87
N ARG A 364 -25.22 -36.31 -45.88
CA ARG A 364 -24.24 -37.32 -46.38
C ARG A 364 -23.48 -36.88 -47.67
N ARG A 365 -22.13 -36.74 -47.54
CA ARG A 365 -21.11 -36.33 -48.56
C ARG A 365 -21.18 -34.82 -48.91
N GLY A 366 -20.13 -34.04 -49.15
CA GLY A 366 -18.65 -34.13 -49.04
C GLY A 366 -18.08 -32.68 -49.02
N THR A 367 -16.79 -32.32 -49.16
CA THR A 367 -15.49 -33.01 -49.33
C THR A 367 -14.36 -32.19 -48.63
N SER A 368 -13.08 -32.33 -49.03
CA SER A 368 -11.91 -31.51 -48.65
C SER A 368 -11.31 -30.86 -49.94
N PRO A 369 -10.27 -29.98 -49.93
CA PRO A 369 -9.48 -29.43 -48.81
C PRO A 369 -9.17 -27.90 -48.87
N SER A 370 -8.34 -27.45 -47.92
CA SER A 370 -7.50 -26.22 -47.87
C SER A 370 -7.81 -25.22 -46.75
N ALA A 371 -6.79 -24.88 -45.95
CA ALA A 371 -6.86 -23.88 -44.89
C ALA A 371 -5.48 -23.21 -44.71
N PRO A 372 -5.37 -21.86 -44.74
CA PRO A 372 -4.12 -21.16 -44.45
C PRO A 372 -3.90 -20.96 -42.94
N ARG A 373 -2.62 -20.86 -42.56
CA ARG A 373 -2.14 -20.70 -41.18
C ARG A 373 -2.61 -19.38 -40.53
N LYS A 374 -2.83 -19.41 -39.20
CA LYS A 374 -2.84 -18.21 -38.34
C LYS A 374 -1.70 -18.28 -37.30
N PRO A 375 -0.88 -17.24 -37.12
CA PRO A 375 0.12 -17.19 -36.06
C PRO A 375 -0.52 -16.81 -34.72
N GLY A 376 -0.12 -17.46 -33.62
CA GLY A 376 -0.58 -17.05 -32.27
C GLY A 376 -0.45 -18.06 -31.13
N GLN A 377 -0.30 -19.37 -31.40
CA GLN A 377 -0.39 -20.41 -30.34
C GLN A 377 0.95 -20.90 -29.76
N GLY A 378 2.11 -20.47 -30.28
CA GLY A 378 3.41 -21.00 -29.85
C GLY A 378 3.78 -20.74 -28.37
N ARG A 379 3.51 -19.54 -27.84
CA ARG A 379 3.93 -19.15 -26.47
C ARG A 379 3.15 -19.86 -25.36
N ALA A 380 1.86 -20.13 -25.55
CA ALA A 380 1.04 -20.82 -24.56
C ALA A 380 1.42 -22.31 -24.45
N HIS A 381 1.87 -22.93 -25.55
CA HIS A 381 2.21 -24.35 -25.55
C HIS A 381 3.56 -24.63 -24.87
N ALA A 382 4.58 -23.79 -25.11
CA ALA A 382 5.91 -23.94 -24.49
C ALA A 382 5.88 -23.91 -22.94
N LEU A 383 5.08 -23.00 -22.36
CA LEU A 383 4.88 -22.90 -20.90
C LEU A 383 4.18 -24.14 -20.32
N ALA A 384 3.27 -24.78 -21.07
CA ALA A 384 2.60 -26.01 -20.64
C ALA A 384 3.51 -27.25 -20.73
N THR A 385 4.51 -27.24 -21.62
CA THR A 385 5.47 -28.34 -21.77
C THR A 385 6.53 -28.35 -20.66
N CYS A 386 7.06 -27.18 -20.26
CA CYS A 386 8.06 -27.10 -19.18
C CYS A 386 7.53 -27.64 -17.84
N ALA A 387 6.23 -27.46 -17.56
CA ALA A 387 5.56 -27.96 -16.37
C ALA A 387 5.41 -29.51 -16.30
N ARG A 388 5.89 -30.24 -17.31
CA ARG A 388 5.82 -31.72 -17.40
C ARG A 388 7.19 -32.41 -17.45
N LEU A 389 8.28 -31.65 -17.42
CA LEU A 389 9.63 -32.22 -17.44
C LEU A 389 10.03 -32.73 -16.05
N THR A 390 10.63 -33.92 -15.99
CA THR A 390 11.25 -34.44 -14.77
C THR A 390 12.44 -33.59 -14.34
N VAL A 391 12.92 -33.77 -13.10
CA VAL A 391 14.12 -33.08 -12.59
C VAL A 391 15.33 -33.39 -13.49
N GLN A 392 15.49 -34.65 -13.90
CA GLN A 392 16.54 -35.09 -14.84
C GLN A 392 16.45 -34.38 -16.21
N GLN A 393 15.24 -34.19 -16.75
CA GLN A 393 15.07 -33.48 -18.04
C GLN A 393 15.38 -31.97 -17.93
N HIS A 394 15.12 -31.34 -16.78
CA HIS A 394 15.59 -29.97 -16.54
C HIS A 394 17.12 -29.88 -16.42
N ILE A 395 17.75 -30.88 -15.80
CA ILE A 395 19.20 -31.03 -15.72
C ILE A 395 19.82 -31.16 -17.10
N ASP A 396 19.34 -32.08 -17.95
CA ASP A 396 19.98 -32.35 -19.25
C ASP A 396 19.92 -31.13 -20.19
N VAL A 397 18.82 -30.35 -20.13
CA VAL A 397 18.69 -29.04 -20.81
C VAL A 397 19.69 -28.00 -20.27
N LEU A 398 19.92 -27.95 -18.95
CA LEU A 398 20.91 -27.05 -18.34
C LEU A 398 22.36 -27.47 -18.60
N LEU A 399 22.61 -28.76 -18.84
CA LEU A 399 23.92 -29.31 -19.12
C LEU A 399 24.28 -29.34 -20.62
N GLY A 400 23.38 -28.88 -21.49
CA GLY A 400 23.58 -28.90 -22.95
C GLY A 400 23.71 -30.31 -23.52
N ARG A 401 23.09 -31.31 -22.88
CA ARG A 401 23.13 -32.70 -23.32
C ARG A 401 21.93 -32.97 -24.23
N ASP A 402 22.20 -33.33 -25.49
CA ASP A 402 21.17 -33.73 -26.45
C ASP A 402 20.44 -34.99 -25.97
N GLY A 403 19.29 -34.78 -25.32
CA GLY A 403 18.49 -35.82 -24.68
C GLY A 403 17.78 -36.76 -25.66
N ARG A 404 18.52 -37.68 -26.28
CA ARG A 404 17.96 -38.97 -26.73
C ARG A 404 17.93 -39.93 -25.54
N ALA A 405 16.84 -39.86 -24.78
CA ALA A 405 16.49 -40.91 -23.83
C ALA A 405 15.41 -41.79 -24.47
N ASP A 406 15.76 -43.01 -24.83
CA ASP A 406 14.78 -44.01 -25.25
C ASP A 406 13.83 -44.33 -24.09
N ASN A 407 12.54 -44.36 -24.38
CA ASN A 407 11.51 -44.70 -23.42
C ASN A 407 10.41 -45.49 -24.14
N GLU A 408 9.76 -46.44 -23.46
CA GLU A 408 8.98 -47.53 -24.09
C GLU A 408 7.74 -47.10 -24.90
N ASN A 409 7.42 -45.81 -24.93
CA ASN A 409 6.31 -45.22 -25.69
C ASN A 409 6.73 -44.48 -26.98
N GLY A 410 8.00 -44.62 -27.42
CA GLY A 410 8.49 -44.11 -28.70
C GLY A 410 9.02 -42.67 -28.67
N PRO A 411 9.67 -42.22 -29.76
CA PRO A 411 10.44 -40.98 -29.78
C PRO A 411 9.55 -39.73 -29.82
N VAL A 412 9.54 -38.99 -28.71
CA VAL A 412 8.98 -37.63 -28.67
C VAL A 412 10.05 -36.64 -29.13
N ALA A 413 9.84 -36.01 -30.28
CA ALA A 413 10.77 -34.98 -30.78
C ALA A 413 10.73 -33.74 -29.89
N VAL A 414 11.77 -33.56 -29.06
CA VAL A 414 12.08 -32.26 -28.45
C VAL A 414 12.61 -31.36 -29.56
N PRO A 415 12.04 -30.16 -29.80
CA PRO A 415 12.56 -29.27 -30.82
C PRO A 415 13.94 -28.76 -30.40
N ALA A 416 14.90 -28.81 -31.32
CA ALA A 416 16.22 -28.21 -31.11
C ALA A 416 16.07 -26.73 -30.71
N LEU A 417 16.78 -26.34 -29.65
CA LEU A 417 16.90 -24.93 -29.27
C LEU A 417 17.64 -24.19 -30.40
N PRO A 418 17.11 -23.06 -30.91
CA PRO A 418 17.87 -22.20 -31.82
C PRO A 418 19.16 -21.71 -31.15
N ASP A 419 20.21 -21.43 -31.93
CA ASP A 419 21.56 -21.04 -31.48
C ASP A 419 21.67 -19.70 -30.69
N ALA A 420 20.54 -19.14 -30.27
CA ALA A 420 20.47 -18.04 -29.32
C ALA A 420 19.89 -18.56 -28.00
N VAL A 421 20.76 -18.76 -27.00
CA VAL A 421 20.35 -19.11 -25.62
C VAL A 421 19.44 -18.01 -25.06
N ASP A 422 18.13 -18.23 -25.13
CA ASP A 422 17.13 -17.30 -24.60
C ASP A 422 17.26 -17.28 -23.07
N ARG A 423 17.68 -16.13 -22.53
CA ARG A 423 17.86 -15.92 -21.09
C ARG A 423 16.59 -16.20 -20.30
N GLY A 424 15.40 -16.14 -20.94
CA GLY A 424 14.13 -16.52 -20.33
C GLY A 424 14.01 -18.00 -19.98
N ALA A 425 14.59 -18.91 -20.78
CA ALA A 425 14.54 -20.36 -20.52
C ALA A 425 15.44 -20.75 -19.35
N VAL A 426 16.67 -20.19 -19.30
CA VAL A 426 17.60 -20.37 -18.18
C VAL A 426 17.00 -19.82 -16.87
N GLY A 427 16.34 -18.66 -16.93
CA GLY A 427 15.63 -18.08 -15.78
C GLY A 427 14.49 -18.95 -15.26
N ALA A 428 13.75 -19.64 -16.15
CA ALA A 428 12.69 -20.57 -15.74
C ALA A 428 13.24 -21.84 -15.08
N ALA A 429 14.33 -22.42 -15.61
CA ALA A 429 14.98 -23.59 -15.03
C ALA A 429 15.65 -23.27 -13.69
N SER A 430 16.30 -22.10 -13.56
CA SER A 430 16.79 -21.55 -12.29
C SER A 430 15.65 -21.41 -11.28
N ALA A 431 14.51 -20.81 -11.65
CA ALA A 431 13.37 -20.65 -10.76
C ALA A 431 12.79 -21.99 -10.26
N ALA A 432 12.80 -23.04 -11.10
CA ALA A 432 12.42 -24.40 -10.70
C ALA A 432 13.41 -25.03 -9.71
N LEU A 433 14.72 -24.84 -9.92
CA LEU A 433 15.77 -25.31 -9.00
C LEU A 433 15.74 -24.57 -7.64
N HIS A 434 15.44 -23.27 -7.64
CA HIS A 434 15.19 -22.51 -6.40
C HIS A 434 13.90 -22.92 -5.66
N ALA A 435 13.04 -23.75 -6.28
CA ALA A 435 11.83 -24.29 -5.67
C ALA A 435 11.97 -25.74 -5.17
N VAL A 436 13.16 -26.35 -5.26
CA VAL A 436 13.41 -27.72 -4.75
C VAL A 436 13.15 -27.76 -3.24
N PRO A 437 12.28 -28.67 -2.73
CA PRO A 437 12.00 -28.78 -1.30
C PRO A 437 13.24 -29.03 -0.45
N PHE A 438 13.32 -28.38 0.71
CA PHE A 438 14.48 -28.46 1.62
C PHE A 438 14.84 -29.91 2.04
N ALA A 439 13.86 -30.82 2.08
CA ALA A 439 14.07 -32.24 2.32
C ALA A 439 14.94 -32.93 1.24
N LEU A 440 14.73 -32.59 -0.04
CA LEU A 440 15.54 -33.08 -1.16
C LEU A 440 16.99 -32.55 -1.10
N LEU A 441 17.18 -31.29 -0.68
CA LEU A 441 18.52 -30.71 -0.51
C LEU A 441 19.32 -31.38 0.61
N ARG A 442 18.64 -31.82 1.68
CA ARG A 442 19.25 -32.68 2.71
C ARG A 442 19.61 -34.07 2.17
N PHE A 443 18.70 -34.70 1.42
CA PHE A 443 18.93 -36.03 0.84
C PHE A 443 20.11 -36.04 -0.15
N ALA A 444 20.26 -34.96 -0.92
CA ALA A 444 21.38 -34.75 -1.84
C ALA A 444 22.74 -34.50 -1.16
N GLY A 445 22.80 -34.31 0.17
CA GLY A 445 24.04 -34.03 0.90
C GLY A 445 24.58 -32.61 0.75
N ILE A 446 23.81 -31.70 0.13
CA ILE A 446 24.20 -30.28 -0.12
C ILE A 446 24.09 -29.43 1.17
N ALA A 447 23.38 -29.94 2.18
CA ALA A 447 22.91 -29.18 3.33
C ALA A 447 23.87 -29.17 4.54
N ALA A 448 25.11 -28.73 4.35
CA ALA A 448 25.83 -28.08 5.45
C ALA A 448 24.98 -26.87 5.94
N PRO A 449 24.91 -26.56 7.25
CA PRO A 449 24.15 -25.39 7.72
C PRO A 449 24.57 -24.09 7.03
N ILE A 450 23.67 -23.12 6.96
CA ILE A 450 23.97 -21.76 6.53
C ILE A 450 24.73 -21.07 7.67
N GLY A 451 25.98 -20.69 7.43
CA GLY A 451 26.85 -20.08 8.42
C GLY A 451 26.45 -18.63 8.68
N LEU A 452 26.15 -18.31 9.94
CA LEU A 452 25.67 -17.00 10.38
C LEU A 452 26.61 -16.35 11.41
N VAL A 453 26.96 -15.09 11.19
CA VAL A 453 27.62 -14.22 12.17
C VAL A 453 26.66 -13.09 12.58
N GLU A 454 26.52 -12.84 13.89
CA GLU A 454 25.61 -11.81 14.43
C GLU A 454 26.39 -10.71 15.20
N GLY A 455 26.57 -9.54 14.57
CA GLY A 455 27.15 -8.34 15.20
C GLY A 455 26.10 -7.45 15.86
N PHE A 456 26.39 -6.97 17.08
CA PHE A 456 25.43 -6.33 17.98
C PHE A 456 24.26 -7.26 18.32
N CYS A 457 24.57 -8.53 18.64
CA CYS A 457 23.58 -9.59 18.81
C CYS A 457 22.61 -9.37 19.97
N GLY A 458 22.97 -8.54 20.95
CA GLY A 458 22.22 -8.34 22.18
C GLY A 458 21.86 -9.69 22.82
N VAL A 459 20.57 -10.02 22.82
CA VAL A 459 20.03 -11.24 23.42
C VAL A 459 19.69 -12.35 22.41
N GLY A 460 20.30 -12.30 21.23
CA GLY A 460 20.29 -13.37 20.21
C GLY A 460 19.01 -13.48 19.41
N ASP A 461 18.36 -12.36 19.09
CA ASP A 461 17.10 -12.42 18.34
C ASP A 461 17.28 -12.80 16.87
N ALA A 462 18.42 -12.48 16.23
CA ALA A 462 18.68 -12.99 14.87
C ALA A 462 19.10 -14.47 14.90
N HIS A 463 19.95 -14.90 15.83
CA HIS A 463 20.21 -16.34 16.03
C HIS A 463 18.92 -17.12 16.33
N ALA A 464 18.00 -16.60 17.17
CA ALA A 464 16.73 -17.26 17.42
C ALA A 464 15.85 -17.35 16.16
N ALA A 465 15.84 -16.30 15.35
CA ALA A 465 15.15 -16.30 14.08
C ALA A 465 15.73 -17.30 13.07
N ALA A 466 17.06 -17.50 13.11
CA ALA A 466 17.77 -18.48 12.30
C ALA A 466 17.51 -19.92 12.75
N LYS A 467 17.37 -20.18 14.06
CA LYS A 467 16.91 -21.48 14.59
C LYS A 467 15.46 -21.81 14.19
N GLY A 468 14.61 -20.79 14.03
CA GLY A 468 13.21 -20.92 13.62
C GLY A 468 12.96 -20.89 12.11
N ALA A 469 13.99 -20.74 11.29
CA ALA A 469 13.89 -20.74 9.84
C ALA A 469 13.62 -22.16 9.29
N ALA A 470 13.04 -22.23 8.09
CA ALA A 470 12.78 -23.49 7.40
C ALA A 470 14.08 -24.21 6.97
N ALA A 471 15.17 -23.47 6.79
CA ALA A 471 16.51 -24.01 6.55
C ALA A 471 17.35 -24.09 7.82
N ALA A 472 18.31 -25.02 7.84
CA ALA A 472 19.27 -25.14 8.93
C ALA A 472 20.32 -24.02 8.86
N TYR A 473 20.36 -23.18 9.89
CA TYR A 473 21.42 -22.19 10.13
C TYR A 473 22.32 -22.64 11.29
N ALA A 474 23.60 -22.31 11.22
CA ALA A 474 24.54 -22.41 12.34
C ALA A 474 25.09 -21.02 12.64
N CYS A 475 24.76 -20.47 13.81
CA CYS A 475 25.40 -19.23 14.26
C CYS A 475 26.79 -19.56 14.79
N ALA A 476 27.82 -19.12 14.06
CA ALA A 476 29.21 -19.48 14.28
C ALA A 476 29.95 -18.46 15.16
N LEU A 477 29.46 -17.22 15.22
CA LEU A 477 29.97 -16.15 16.07
C LEU A 477 28.87 -15.12 16.35
N ALA A 478 28.75 -14.67 17.59
CA ALA A 478 27.88 -13.55 17.96
C ALA A 478 28.62 -12.57 18.89
N VAL A 479 28.48 -11.27 18.63
CA VAL A 479 29.28 -10.23 19.28
C VAL A 479 28.37 -9.12 19.82
N ASP A 480 28.50 -8.81 21.11
CA ASP A 480 28.00 -7.58 21.74
C ASP A 480 29.02 -7.13 22.80
N ILE A 481 28.96 -5.86 23.19
CA ILE A 481 29.81 -5.27 24.23
C ILE A 481 29.15 -5.34 25.63
N ASP A 482 27.85 -5.63 25.68
CA ASP A 482 27.06 -5.72 26.91
C ASP A 482 27.08 -7.14 27.48
N ALA A 483 27.95 -7.39 28.46
CA ALA A 483 28.17 -8.70 29.07
C ALA A 483 26.89 -9.36 29.62
N GLU A 484 25.95 -8.57 30.16
CA GLU A 484 24.70 -9.08 30.74
C GLU A 484 23.68 -9.47 29.66
N LYS A 485 23.70 -8.79 28.50
CA LYS A 485 23.02 -9.33 27.32
C LYS A 485 23.67 -10.63 26.84
N GLY A 486 25.00 -10.72 26.95
CA GLY A 486 25.79 -11.92 26.71
C GLY A 486 25.40 -13.11 27.58
N GLU A 487 25.28 -12.94 28.90
CA GLU A 487 24.79 -13.97 29.83
C GLU A 487 23.41 -14.50 29.39
N ALA A 488 22.49 -13.60 29.02
CA ALA A 488 21.16 -13.97 28.54
C ALA A 488 21.17 -14.61 27.13
N TYR A 489 22.12 -14.22 26.27
CA TYR A 489 22.38 -14.87 24.99
C TYR A 489 22.83 -16.31 25.23
N THR A 490 23.87 -16.52 26.04
CA THR A 490 24.44 -17.82 26.38
C THR A 490 23.39 -18.74 27.00
N ALA A 491 22.62 -18.27 27.97
CA ALA A 491 21.52 -19.05 28.59
C ALA A 491 20.41 -19.47 27.59
N ARG A 492 20.26 -18.77 26.47
CA ARG A 492 19.27 -19.04 25.42
C ARG A 492 19.84 -19.89 24.27
N HIS A 493 21.13 -19.75 23.97
CA HIS A 493 21.75 -20.26 22.74
C HIS A 493 22.82 -21.34 22.95
N GLY A 494 23.40 -21.43 24.14
CA GLY A 494 24.57 -22.25 24.47
C GLY A 494 25.86 -21.43 24.57
N ASP A 495 26.87 -22.01 25.21
CA ASP A 495 28.23 -21.46 25.32
C ASP A 495 28.99 -21.51 23.97
N GLY A 496 30.15 -20.85 23.92
CA GLY A 496 31.11 -20.96 22.81
C GLY A 496 30.81 -20.14 21.55
N ILE A 497 29.61 -19.54 21.43
CA ILE A 497 29.22 -18.71 20.27
C ILE A 497 29.34 -17.22 20.58
N PHE A 498 29.03 -16.80 21.80
CA PHE A 498 29.03 -15.40 22.21
C PHE A 498 30.43 -14.91 22.60
N VAL A 499 30.80 -13.73 22.09
CA VAL A 499 32.05 -13.03 22.40
C VAL A 499 31.72 -11.61 22.90
N CYS A 500 32.03 -11.34 24.18
CA CYS A 500 31.88 -10.01 24.77
C CYS A 500 33.02 -9.09 24.30
N ARG A 501 32.81 -8.33 23.22
CA ARG A 501 33.84 -7.45 22.63
C ARG A 501 33.21 -6.26 21.90
N ASP A 502 33.97 -5.17 21.81
CA ASP A 502 33.69 -4.11 20.84
C ASP A 502 33.90 -4.64 19.41
N ILE A 503 32.89 -4.50 18.54
CA ILE A 503 32.94 -5.01 17.15
C ILE A 503 34.12 -4.43 16.36
N ARG A 504 34.59 -3.22 16.69
CA ARG A 504 35.75 -2.56 16.05
C ARG A 504 37.04 -3.34 16.21
N GLY A 505 37.13 -4.12 17.30
CA GLY A 505 38.24 -5.03 17.59
C GLY A 505 38.02 -6.46 17.09
N VAL A 506 36.95 -6.74 16.34
CA VAL A 506 36.74 -8.04 15.66
C VAL A 506 37.26 -7.93 14.24
N LYS A 507 38.25 -8.76 13.92
CA LYS A 507 38.90 -8.85 12.61
C LYS A 507 38.40 -10.04 11.82
N ALA A 508 38.64 -10.07 10.51
CA ALA A 508 38.36 -11.26 9.70
C ALA A 508 38.91 -12.55 10.35
N ALA A 509 40.12 -12.53 10.90
CA ALA A 509 40.73 -13.68 11.57
C ALA A 509 39.98 -14.19 12.82
N ASP A 510 39.18 -13.36 13.50
CA ASP A 510 38.30 -13.79 14.60
C ASP A 510 37.02 -14.50 14.09
N ILE A 511 36.66 -14.29 12.82
CA ILE A 511 35.43 -14.81 12.22
C ILE A 511 35.71 -16.21 11.64
N PRO A 512 34.86 -17.23 11.86
CA PRO A 512 34.98 -18.55 11.25
C PRO A 512 35.00 -18.52 9.71
N ARG A 513 35.56 -19.56 9.07
CA ARG A 513 35.68 -19.60 7.60
C ARG A 513 34.34 -19.84 6.89
N ASP A 514 33.51 -20.72 7.44
CA ASP A 514 32.24 -21.15 6.84
C ASP A 514 31.10 -20.18 7.18
N VAL A 515 31.15 -18.97 6.60
CA VAL A 515 30.17 -17.90 6.83
C VAL A 515 29.53 -17.46 5.52
N ASP A 516 28.26 -17.80 5.33
CA ASP A 516 27.45 -17.30 4.20
C ASP A 516 26.80 -15.95 4.53
N VAL A 517 26.45 -15.70 5.80
CA VAL A 517 25.60 -14.59 6.23
C VAL A 517 26.23 -13.79 7.36
N VAL A 518 26.34 -12.48 7.19
CA VAL A 518 26.68 -11.54 8.27
C VAL A 518 25.47 -10.65 8.57
N TRP A 519 24.95 -10.72 9.79
CA TRP A 519 23.87 -9.88 10.28
C TRP A 519 24.41 -8.86 11.29
N VAL A 520 24.09 -7.56 11.12
CA VAL A 520 24.61 -6.49 11.98
C VAL A 520 23.47 -5.56 12.41
N SER A 521 23.29 -5.31 13.70
CA SER A 521 22.21 -4.47 14.25
C SER A 521 22.72 -3.28 15.09
N PRO A 522 23.46 -2.32 14.48
CA PRO A 522 24.21 -1.31 15.22
C PRO A 522 23.31 -0.27 15.93
N CYS A 523 23.86 0.33 16.99
CA CYS A 523 23.16 1.24 17.89
C CYS A 523 22.43 2.40 17.18
N CYS A 524 21.10 2.32 17.08
CA CYS A 524 20.26 3.29 16.37
C CYS A 524 20.19 4.72 16.97
N GLN A 525 20.95 5.03 18.03
CA GLN A 525 20.79 6.25 18.84
C GLN A 525 20.95 7.52 18.02
N SER A 526 22.02 7.61 17.21
CA SER A 526 22.39 8.76 16.38
C SER A 526 21.33 9.09 15.32
N TYR A 527 20.63 8.05 14.83
CA TYR A 527 19.61 8.14 13.78
C TYR A 527 18.18 8.22 14.32
N SER A 528 17.96 7.95 15.60
CA SER A 528 16.62 7.91 16.22
C SER A 528 15.99 9.29 16.43
N SER A 529 14.67 9.35 16.65
CA SER A 529 13.98 10.61 16.98
C SER A 529 14.19 11.11 18.41
N ALA A 530 14.90 10.33 19.25
CA ALA A 530 15.20 10.63 20.65
C ALA A 530 16.68 11.04 20.87
N GLY A 531 17.54 10.85 19.87
CA GLY A 531 18.95 11.28 19.91
C GLY A 531 19.15 12.76 19.56
N LYS A 532 20.40 13.23 19.68
CA LYS A 532 20.80 14.64 19.41
C LYS A 532 20.79 15.04 17.91
N LYS A 533 20.44 14.13 16.99
CA LYS A 533 20.38 14.33 15.52
C LYS A 533 21.71 14.75 14.87
N THR A 534 22.83 14.23 15.36
CA THR A 534 24.18 14.54 14.88
C THR A 534 24.64 13.69 13.68
N GLY A 535 23.90 12.64 13.31
CA GLY A 535 24.17 11.89 12.08
C GLY A 535 25.57 11.24 12.06
N ARG A 536 26.45 11.72 11.17
CA ARG A 536 27.85 11.28 11.05
C ARG A 536 28.76 11.92 12.13
N ASP A 537 28.34 13.01 12.75
CA ASP A 537 29.11 13.71 13.81
C ASP A 537 28.92 13.06 15.21
N ASP A 538 28.43 11.82 15.26
CA ASP A 538 28.34 10.99 16.45
C ASP A 538 29.17 9.72 16.18
N VAL A 539 30.17 9.44 17.02
CA VAL A 539 31.04 8.25 16.94
C VAL A 539 30.22 6.95 16.89
N ARG A 540 28.99 6.94 17.42
CA ARG A 540 28.09 5.76 17.35
C ARG A 540 27.38 5.60 16.00
N GLY A 541 27.37 6.62 15.15
CA GLY A 541 26.86 6.55 13.78
C GLY A 541 27.80 5.78 12.85
N GLU A 542 29.11 5.89 13.08
CA GLU A 542 30.15 5.18 12.33
C GLU A 542 30.02 3.64 12.44
N LEU A 543 29.39 3.15 13.51
CA LEU A 543 29.13 1.72 13.74
C LEU A 543 28.27 1.02 12.66
N LEU A 544 27.60 1.78 11.77
CA LEU A 544 26.99 1.21 10.55
C LEU A 544 28.05 0.69 9.57
N PHE A 545 29.18 1.39 9.45
CA PHE A 545 30.24 1.10 8.50
C PHE A 545 31.18 -0.02 8.98
N GLU A 546 31.07 -0.46 10.25
CA GLU A 546 31.73 -1.67 10.74
C GLU A 546 31.28 -2.93 9.98
N ALA A 547 30.03 -2.98 9.53
CA ALA A 547 29.56 -4.04 8.63
C ALA A 547 30.32 -4.03 7.30
N ILE A 548 30.57 -2.84 6.74
CA ILE A 548 31.33 -2.65 5.49
C ILE A 548 32.81 -2.99 5.71
N ARG A 549 33.40 -2.63 6.85
CA ARG A 549 34.77 -3.05 7.22
C ARG A 549 34.86 -4.58 7.25
N ILE A 550 33.93 -5.25 7.92
CA ILE A 550 33.90 -6.72 8.00
C ILE A 550 33.73 -7.34 6.60
N MET A 551 32.84 -6.79 5.75
CA MET A 551 32.69 -7.21 4.35
C MET A 551 34.02 -7.12 3.58
N ARG A 552 34.74 -6.00 3.76
CA ARG A 552 36.03 -5.76 3.09
C ARG A 552 37.13 -6.68 3.61
N GLU A 553 37.33 -6.77 4.91
CA GLU A 553 38.36 -7.64 5.51
C GLU A 553 38.11 -9.13 5.13
N LEU A 554 36.84 -9.59 5.11
CA LEU A 554 36.50 -10.96 4.67
C LEU A 554 36.71 -11.18 3.17
N LYS A 555 36.52 -10.14 2.33
CA LYS A 555 36.82 -10.18 0.89
C LYS A 555 38.32 -10.25 0.63
N GLU A 556 39.11 -9.46 1.36
CA GLU A 556 40.57 -9.44 1.30
C GLU A 556 41.16 -10.78 1.77
N ASP A 557 40.56 -11.43 2.76
CA ASP A 557 40.88 -12.79 3.22
C ASP A 557 40.32 -13.92 2.31
N GLY A 558 39.81 -13.58 1.12
CA GLY A 558 39.36 -14.53 0.09
C GLY A 558 38.05 -15.28 0.40
N ARG A 559 37.29 -14.87 1.42
CA ARG A 559 36.02 -15.48 1.84
C ARG A 559 34.90 -14.45 2.08
N PRO A 560 34.57 -13.60 1.09
CA PRO A 560 33.49 -12.63 1.22
C PRO A 560 32.14 -13.34 1.50
N PRO A 561 31.35 -12.94 2.50
CA PRO A 561 30.05 -13.56 2.79
C PRO A 561 29.10 -13.43 1.60
N ARG A 562 28.22 -14.43 1.39
CA ARG A 562 27.25 -14.42 0.27
C ARG A 562 26.17 -13.35 0.47
N VAL A 563 25.75 -13.11 1.71
CA VAL A 563 24.72 -12.11 2.08
C VAL A 563 25.14 -11.34 3.32
N VAL A 564 24.95 -10.02 3.33
CA VAL A 564 25.10 -9.18 4.54
C VAL A 564 23.84 -8.36 4.76
N ILE A 565 23.35 -8.29 6.00
CA ILE A 565 22.13 -7.54 6.36
C ILE A 565 22.44 -6.61 7.54
N ILE A 566 22.07 -5.34 7.37
CA ILE A 566 22.17 -4.31 8.41
C ILE A 566 20.75 -3.88 8.81
N GLU A 567 20.38 -4.11 10.08
CA GLU A 567 19.13 -3.60 10.65
C GLU A 567 19.34 -2.18 11.20
N ASN A 568 18.34 -1.31 11.01
CA ASN A 568 18.24 -0.10 11.82
C ASN A 568 16.81 0.44 11.93
N VAL A 569 16.64 1.55 12.67
CA VAL A 569 15.37 2.30 12.65
C VAL A 569 15.05 2.80 11.24
N ASP A 570 13.76 2.80 10.87
CA ASP A 570 13.28 3.27 9.56
C ASP A 570 13.85 4.65 9.17
N ARG A 571 14.04 5.52 10.16
CA ARG A 571 14.64 6.84 10.08
C ARG A 571 16.05 6.89 9.48
N LEU A 572 16.81 5.80 9.42
CA LEU A 572 18.08 5.74 8.68
C LEU A 572 17.91 6.17 7.21
N LEU A 573 16.81 5.76 6.58
CA LEU A 573 16.52 6.04 5.17
C LEU A 573 15.79 7.38 4.94
N HIS A 574 15.36 8.08 6.01
CA HIS A 574 14.61 9.33 5.88
C HIS A 574 15.53 10.52 5.53
N ALA A 575 14.95 11.57 4.94
CA ALA A 575 15.66 12.74 4.38
C ALA A 575 16.86 13.26 5.19
N ASN A 576 16.75 13.38 6.52
CA ASN A 576 17.84 13.88 7.39
C ASN A 576 19.09 12.98 7.46
N ASN A 577 18.97 11.69 7.11
CA ASN A 577 20.04 10.69 7.18
C ASN A 577 20.33 10.07 5.79
N ARG A 578 19.63 10.52 4.74
CA ARG A 578 19.68 9.96 3.38
C ARG A 578 21.11 9.88 2.82
N THR A 579 21.94 10.88 3.11
CA THR A 579 23.36 10.91 2.71
C THR A 579 24.18 9.80 3.37
N THR A 580 23.89 9.46 4.63
CA THR A 580 24.52 8.33 5.33
C THR A 580 24.07 7.00 4.74
N ALA A 581 22.77 6.85 4.47
CA ALA A 581 22.24 5.63 3.86
C ALA A 581 22.73 5.41 2.42
N ALA A 582 22.84 6.48 1.62
CA ALA A 582 23.43 6.44 0.29
C ALA A 582 24.92 6.10 0.35
N ALA A 583 25.69 6.69 1.29
CA ALA A 583 27.09 6.31 1.50
C ALA A 583 27.23 4.81 1.86
N LEU A 584 26.44 4.32 2.82
CA LEU A 584 26.45 2.92 3.23
C LEU A 584 26.16 1.97 2.06
N LEU A 585 25.20 2.30 1.19
CA LEU A 585 24.90 1.53 -0.02
C LEU A 585 26.05 1.56 -1.04
N ARG A 586 26.67 2.72 -1.29
CA ARG A 586 27.83 2.83 -2.19
C ARG A 586 29.01 2.01 -1.68
N ASP A 587 29.41 2.20 -0.43
CA ASP A 587 30.59 1.54 0.12
C ASP A 587 30.44 0.00 0.13
N GLY A 588 29.21 -0.51 0.27
CA GLY A 588 28.89 -1.93 0.11
C GLY A 588 28.89 -2.42 -1.35
N ILE A 589 28.40 -1.59 -2.28
CA ILE A 589 28.48 -1.86 -3.73
C ILE A 589 29.94 -1.89 -4.21
N ASP A 590 30.77 -0.96 -3.74
CA ASP A 590 32.22 -0.92 -4.00
C ASP A 590 32.94 -2.15 -3.44
N CYS A 591 32.40 -2.77 -2.39
CA CYS A 591 32.87 -4.07 -1.91
C CYS A 591 32.49 -5.24 -2.84
N GLY A 592 31.75 -5.03 -3.93
CA GLY A 592 31.37 -6.06 -4.91
C GLY A 592 30.06 -6.77 -4.58
N TYR A 593 29.06 -6.01 -4.12
CA TYR A 593 27.73 -6.52 -3.76
C TYR A 593 26.61 -5.74 -4.45
N PHE A 594 25.51 -6.43 -4.74
CA PHE A 594 24.25 -5.82 -5.10
C PHE A 594 23.62 -5.22 -3.83
N GLY A 595 23.32 -3.92 -3.86
CA GLY A 595 22.70 -3.21 -2.75
C GLY A 595 21.17 -3.32 -2.76
N SER A 596 20.55 -3.37 -1.59
CA SER A 596 19.10 -3.30 -1.44
C SER A 596 18.72 -2.62 -0.13
N ALA A 597 17.54 -2.02 -0.09
CA ALA A 597 17.00 -1.41 1.13
C ALA A 597 15.48 -1.63 1.21
N MET A 598 14.97 -2.00 2.38
CA MET A 598 13.55 -2.25 2.63
C MET A 598 13.15 -1.63 3.96
N ILE A 599 11.89 -1.20 4.10
CA ILE A 599 11.26 -0.88 5.38
C ILE A 599 10.16 -1.89 5.67
N VAL A 600 10.33 -2.66 6.73
CA VAL A 600 9.39 -3.69 7.18
C VAL A 600 8.72 -3.24 8.48
N ASN A 601 7.41 -3.45 8.60
CA ASN A 601 6.67 -3.18 9.84
C ASN A 601 6.28 -4.48 10.54
N ALA A 602 6.69 -4.64 11.80
CA ALA A 602 6.42 -5.82 12.60
C ALA A 602 4.91 -6.05 12.91
N GLU A 603 4.03 -5.09 12.62
CA GLU A 603 2.56 -5.18 12.81
C GLU A 603 1.87 -6.30 12.00
N LYS A 604 2.64 -6.94 11.13
CA LYS A 604 2.26 -8.08 10.29
C LYS A 604 2.53 -9.44 10.94
N TRP A 605 3.35 -9.47 11.98
CA TRP A 605 3.73 -10.68 12.73
C TRP A 605 3.43 -10.55 14.23
N SER A 606 3.51 -9.34 14.78
CA SER A 606 3.42 -9.06 16.22
C SER A 606 2.38 -7.99 16.53
N ALA A 607 2.01 -7.91 17.80
CA ALA A 607 1.17 -6.84 18.35
C ALA A 607 1.86 -5.46 18.42
N GLN A 608 2.84 -5.14 17.56
CA GLN A 608 3.66 -3.93 17.63
C GLN A 608 3.76 -3.18 16.29
N ASN A 609 3.46 -1.88 16.28
CA ASN A 609 3.85 -0.99 15.19
C ASN A 609 5.34 -0.60 15.35
N ARG A 610 6.22 -1.48 14.83
CA ARG A 610 7.69 -1.37 14.86
C ARG A 610 8.21 -1.43 13.42
N ARG A 611 8.43 -0.26 12.82
CA ARG A 611 9.08 -0.12 11.51
C ARG A 611 10.60 -0.20 11.66
N ARG A 612 11.25 -0.93 10.77
CA ARG A 612 12.71 -1.09 10.68
C ARG A 612 13.17 -1.05 9.24
N ALA A 613 14.33 -0.43 9.03
CA ALA A 613 15.07 -0.47 7.78
C ALA A 613 15.96 -1.72 7.80
N PHE A 614 16.01 -2.42 6.69
CA PHE A 614 16.95 -3.50 6.41
C PHE A 614 17.71 -3.11 5.16
N VAL A 615 19.03 -2.94 5.28
CA VAL A 615 19.93 -2.73 4.15
C VAL A 615 20.62 -4.06 3.90
N THR A 616 20.40 -4.63 2.71
CA THR A 616 20.86 -5.98 2.36
C THR A 616 21.85 -5.88 1.20
N PHE A 617 22.96 -6.59 1.33
CA PHE A 617 23.98 -6.75 0.31
C PHE A 617 24.03 -8.22 -0.11
N ILE A 618 23.98 -8.51 -1.42
CA ILE A 618 24.15 -9.86 -1.98
C ILE A 618 25.37 -9.85 -2.88
N ARG A 619 26.31 -10.79 -2.68
CA ARG A 619 27.60 -10.79 -3.40
C ARG A 619 27.38 -10.90 -4.92
N ASN A 620 28.11 -10.13 -5.73
CA ASN A 620 27.80 -9.94 -7.16
C ASN A 620 27.89 -11.22 -8.03
N ASP A 621 28.53 -12.27 -7.53
CA ASP A 621 28.65 -13.58 -8.20
C ASP A 621 27.51 -14.56 -7.83
N GLN A 622 26.55 -14.13 -6.99
CA GLN A 622 25.40 -14.94 -6.62
C GLN A 622 24.23 -14.70 -7.59
N ASP A 623 23.70 -15.78 -8.14
CA ASP A 623 22.44 -15.77 -8.88
C ASP A 623 21.29 -15.41 -7.91
N ILE A 624 20.60 -14.28 -8.15
CA ILE A 624 19.47 -13.85 -7.31
C ILE A 624 18.17 -14.40 -7.90
N PRO A 625 17.39 -15.22 -7.16
CA PRO A 625 16.18 -15.83 -7.69
C PRO A 625 15.15 -14.80 -8.19
N ALA A 626 14.63 -14.99 -9.40
CA ALA A 626 13.64 -14.10 -10.01
C ALA A 626 12.38 -13.92 -9.15
N GLY A 627 12.01 -14.94 -8.36
CA GLY A 627 10.86 -14.89 -7.45
C GLY A 627 11.02 -13.97 -6.23
N ILE A 628 12.25 -13.50 -5.93
CA ILE A 628 12.54 -12.60 -4.80
C ILE A 628 12.98 -11.20 -5.25
N THR A 629 12.89 -10.89 -6.55
CA THR A 629 13.19 -9.58 -7.13
C THR A 629 12.00 -9.07 -7.95
N GLY A 630 12.00 -7.77 -8.31
CA GLY A 630 10.97 -7.21 -9.17
C GLY A 630 11.03 -5.70 -9.26
N THR A 631 9.88 -5.05 -9.41
CA THR A 631 9.79 -3.58 -9.32
C THR A 631 9.63 -3.11 -7.86
N PRO A 632 10.03 -1.87 -7.51
CA PRO A 632 9.91 -1.37 -6.14
C PRO A 632 8.46 -1.25 -5.67
N SER A 633 8.00 -2.27 -4.95
CA SER A 633 6.68 -2.25 -4.30
C SER A 633 6.62 -1.19 -3.20
N ARG A 634 5.50 -0.47 -3.08
CA ARG A 634 5.25 0.52 -2.00
C ARG A 634 5.21 -0.12 -0.60
N HIS A 635 5.14 -1.44 -0.56
CA HIS A 635 4.94 -2.24 0.63
C HIS A 635 6.22 -2.38 1.45
N TRP A 636 7.33 -2.63 0.74
CA TRP A 636 8.67 -2.74 1.29
C TRP A 636 9.53 -1.50 0.97
N HIS A 637 9.32 -0.90 -0.19
CA HIS A 637 10.05 0.26 -0.69
C HIS A 637 9.15 1.50 -0.59
N GLY A 638 8.95 1.98 0.64
CA GLY A 638 8.31 3.28 0.88
C GLY A 638 9.21 4.44 0.44
N ASN A 639 8.70 5.68 0.56
CA ASN A 639 9.43 6.91 0.20
C ASN A 639 10.91 6.90 0.58
N PRO A 640 11.28 6.66 1.85
CA PRO A 640 12.65 6.83 2.32
C PRO A 640 13.65 5.90 1.58
N VAL A 641 13.18 4.73 1.15
CA VAL A 641 13.96 3.76 0.39
C VAL A 641 14.22 4.28 -1.02
N ARG A 642 13.16 4.63 -1.77
CA ARG A 642 13.27 5.18 -3.14
C ARG A 642 14.07 6.48 -3.15
N ASP A 643 13.76 7.35 -2.20
CA ASP A 643 14.49 8.59 -1.91
C ASP A 643 16.00 8.39 -1.76
N THR A 644 16.42 7.29 -1.13
CA THR A 644 17.85 6.95 -0.94
C THR A 644 18.45 6.41 -2.23
N TYR A 645 17.72 5.54 -2.97
CA TYR A 645 18.11 5.08 -4.31
C TYR A 645 18.27 6.25 -5.30
N ASP A 646 17.33 7.20 -5.33
CA ASP A 646 17.36 8.37 -6.22
C ASP A 646 18.53 9.33 -5.90
N ALA A 647 19.14 9.20 -4.72
CA ALA A 647 20.32 9.95 -4.30
C ALA A 647 21.65 9.21 -4.58
N LEU A 648 21.60 7.97 -5.08
CA LEU A 648 22.77 7.27 -5.61
C LEU A 648 23.07 7.75 -7.03
N PRO A 649 24.35 7.85 -7.43
CA PRO A 649 24.73 8.04 -8.84
C PRO A 649 24.31 6.84 -9.71
N ALA A 650 24.22 7.03 -11.03
CA ALA A 650 23.52 6.13 -11.95
C ALA A 650 24.20 4.75 -12.16
N ASP A 651 25.50 4.67 -11.96
CA ASP A 651 26.31 3.45 -11.88
C ASP A 651 25.91 2.61 -10.65
N TYR A 652 25.88 3.21 -9.45
CA TYR A 652 25.44 2.54 -8.23
C TYR A 652 23.97 2.10 -8.31
N GLN A 653 23.10 2.86 -8.99
CA GLN A 653 21.71 2.47 -9.21
C GLN A 653 21.57 1.18 -10.03
N GLN A 654 22.50 0.87 -10.94
CA GLN A 654 22.48 -0.39 -11.71
C GLN A 654 22.87 -1.60 -10.83
N SER A 655 23.66 -1.37 -9.78
CA SER A 655 24.00 -2.38 -8.76
C SER A 655 22.97 -2.47 -7.62
N MET A 656 21.82 -1.79 -7.73
CA MET A 656 20.74 -1.89 -6.74
C MET A 656 19.66 -2.89 -7.18
N VAL A 657 19.27 -3.78 -6.27
CA VAL A 657 18.21 -4.79 -6.48
C VAL A 657 17.00 -4.53 -5.61
N TRP A 658 15.81 -4.68 -6.19
CA TRP A 658 14.53 -4.45 -5.51
C TRP A 658 13.98 -5.77 -4.96
N LEU A 659 14.43 -6.14 -3.76
CA LEU A 659 14.05 -7.39 -3.10
C LEU A 659 12.56 -7.40 -2.74
N GLN A 660 11.88 -8.52 -2.99
CA GLN A 660 10.48 -8.71 -2.66
C GLN A 660 10.30 -9.91 -1.74
N MET A 661 9.57 -9.69 -0.65
CA MET A 661 9.06 -10.77 0.20
C MET A 661 7.55 -10.95 -0.01
N PRO A 662 7.01 -12.17 0.07
CA PRO A 662 5.58 -12.38 0.18
C PRO A 662 5.05 -11.74 1.47
N THR A 663 3.80 -11.27 1.46
CA THR A 663 3.15 -10.83 2.71
C THR A 663 2.84 -12.06 3.57
N PRO A 664 3.20 -12.07 4.88
CA PRO A 664 2.85 -13.18 5.76
C PRO A 664 1.34 -13.37 5.83
N LYS A 665 0.91 -14.64 5.78
CA LYS A 665 -0.48 -15.07 5.93
C LYS A 665 -0.67 -15.62 7.34
N GLY A 666 -1.83 -15.35 7.95
CA GLY A 666 -2.19 -15.94 9.24
C GLY A 666 -2.85 -14.96 10.22
N PRO A 667 -3.35 -15.48 11.36
CA PRO A 667 -3.81 -14.65 12.47
C PRO A 667 -2.63 -13.86 13.05
N ARG A 668 -2.89 -12.65 13.53
CA ARG A 668 -1.88 -11.78 14.16
C ARG A 668 -2.24 -11.59 15.62
N PRO A 669 -1.29 -11.70 16.57
CA PRO A 669 -1.57 -11.47 17.96
C PRO A 669 -2.01 -10.02 18.16
N SER A 670 -3.17 -9.84 18.79
CA SER A 670 -3.61 -8.54 19.28
C SER A 670 -2.81 -8.17 20.52
N LEU A 671 -2.73 -6.88 20.81
CA LEU A 671 -2.15 -6.38 22.03
C LEU A 671 -2.86 -6.96 23.27
N ARG A 672 -4.18 -7.13 23.22
CA ARG A 672 -4.95 -7.75 24.31
C ARG A 672 -4.54 -9.21 24.57
N SER A 673 -4.26 -9.99 23.53
CA SER A 673 -3.90 -11.42 23.66
C SER A 673 -2.49 -11.67 24.20
N ILE A 674 -1.60 -10.67 24.18
CA ILE A 674 -0.25 -10.83 24.76
C ILE A 674 -0.14 -10.38 26.22
N LEU A 675 -1.13 -9.62 26.73
CA LEU A 675 -1.09 -9.09 28.09
C LEU A 675 -1.46 -10.14 29.13
N ASP A 676 -0.72 -10.14 30.24
CA ASP A 676 -1.02 -10.92 31.43
C ASP A 676 -2.27 -10.35 32.13
N THR A 677 -3.18 -11.24 32.52
CA THR A 677 -4.39 -10.94 33.29
C THR A 677 -4.12 -10.85 34.79
N ASP A 678 -3.24 -11.71 35.31
CA ASP A 678 -2.69 -11.63 36.65
C ASP A 678 -1.28 -11.05 36.60
N VAL A 679 -1.05 -9.96 37.35
CA VAL A 679 0.20 -9.18 37.28
C VAL A 679 0.62 -8.75 38.68
N PRO A 680 1.81 -9.18 39.16
CA PRO A 680 2.33 -8.83 40.48
C PRO A 680 2.37 -7.33 40.76
N ASP A 681 2.04 -6.94 42.00
CA ASP A 681 1.91 -5.53 42.42
C ASP A 681 3.16 -4.67 42.13
N ARG A 682 4.36 -5.26 42.12
CA ARG A 682 5.62 -4.58 41.76
C ARG A 682 5.64 -3.91 40.37
N TYR A 683 4.79 -4.34 39.43
CA TYR A 683 4.70 -3.72 38.10
C TYR A 683 3.67 -2.59 38.03
N TRP A 684 2.75 -2.50 39.01
CA TRP A 684 1.74 -1.47 39.08
C TRP A 684 2.30 -0.16 39.67
N ARG A 685 1.65 0.95 39.37
CA ARG A 685 2.00 2.28 39.87
C ARG A 685 1.05 2.70 40.98
N SER A 686 1.57 3.42 41.98
CA SER A 686 0.76 3.96 43.07
C SER A 686 -0.27 4.97 42.56
N LYS A 687 -1.39 5.11 43.29
CA LYS A 687 -2.45 6.08 42.97
C LYS A 687 -1.91 7.52 42.87
N ALA A 688 -0.93 7.87 43.71
CA ALA A 688 -0.25 9.17 43.68
C ALA A 688 0.59 9.36 42.39
N TRP A 689 1.33 8.34 41.95
CA TRP A 689 2.06 8.39 40.68
C TRP A 689 1.08 8.52 39.50
N ILE A 690 -0.02 7.77 39.51
CA ILE A 690 -1.05 7.81 38.47
C ILE A 690 -1.66 9.21 38.36
N ARG A 691 -2.03 9.85 39.49
CA ARG A 691 -2.51 11.24 39.51
C ARG A 691 -1.49 12.19 38.92
N LYS A 692 -0.24 12.20 39.42
CA LYS A 692 0.84 13.06 38.91
C LYS A 692 1.15 12.83 37.43
N TYR A 693 1.05 11.60 36.96
CA TYR A 693 1.25 11.22 35.56
C TYR A 693 0.08 11.69 34.68
N ILE A 694 -1.17 11.55 35.13
CA ILE A 694 -2.37 12.07 34.49
C ILE A 694 -2.31 13.61 34.44
N GLU A 695 -2.14 14.28 35.57
CA GLU A 695 -2.11 15.74 35.69
C GLU A 695 -0.92 16.38 34.94
N GLY A 696 0.26 15.74 34.99
CA GLY A 696 1.46 16.21 34.32
C GLY A 696 1.48 15.91 32.82
N ASN A 697 1.02 14.72 32.40
CA ASN A 697 1.08 14.26 31.01
C ASN A 697 -0.29 14.24 30.29
N LEU A 698 -1.34 14.87 30.81
CA LEU A 698 -2.63 15.03 30.10
C LEU A 698 -3.12 16.48 30.04
N LYS A 699 -2.26 17.49 30.22
CA LYS A 699 -2.64 18.90 29.99
C LYS A 699 -3.18 19.19 28.58
N GLY A 700 -2.92 18.31 27.60
CA GLY A 700 -3.51 18.34 26.26
C GLY A 700 -4.68 17.37 26.02
N LEU A 701 -5.03 16.52 26.99
CA LEU A 701 -6.23 15.69 26.94
C LEU A 701 -7.37 16.50 27.59
N SER A 702 -8.40 16.85 26.82
CA SER A 702 -9.55 17.54 27.40
C SER A 702 -10.18 16.68 28.52
N LYS A 703 -10.70 17.32 29.57
CA LYS A 703 -11.43 16.62 30.66
C LYS A 703 -12.48 15.66 30.09
N ALA A 704 -13.17 16.06 29.02
CA ALA A 704 -14.12 15.24 28.27
C ALA A 704 -13.52 13.94 27.72
N ARG A 705 -12.30 13.95 27.16
CA ARG A 705 -11.67 12.72 26.63
C ARG A 705 -11.22 11.77 27.75
N TYR A 706 -10.82 12.29 28.91
CA TYR A 706 -10.56 11.44 30.09
C TYR A 706 -11.85 10.82 30.63
N SER A 707 -12.94 11.60 30.72
CA SER A 707 -14.27 11.08 31.10
C SER A 707 -14.78 10.02 30.12
N ALA A 708 -14.66 10.24 28.82
CA ALA A 708 -15.04 9.26 27.79
C ALA A 708 -14.27 7.94 27.92
N LEU A 709 -12.95 7.99 28.14
CA LEU A 709 -12.14 6.79 28.42
C LEU A 709 -12.60 6.06 29.69
N ARG A 710 -12.92 6.82 30.75
CA ARG A 710 -13.45 6.27 32.00
C ARG A 710 -14.84 5.63 31.82
N GLU A 711 -15.67 6.18 30.94
CA GLU A 711 -17.01 5.68 30.66
C GLU A 711 -17.00 4.45 29.74
N GLU A 712 -16.22 4.49 28.65
CA GLU A 712 -16.04 3.37 27.73
C GLU A 712 -15.39 2.17 28.43
N SER A 713 -14.53 2.40 29.43
CA SER A 713 -13.95 1.32 30.24
C SER A 713 -14.96 0.50 31.05
N ARG A 714 -16.18 1.02 31.27
CA ARG A 714 -17.27 0.24 31.86
C ARG A 714 -17.82 -0.83 30.90
N LYS A 715 -17.44 -0.79 29.62
CA LYS A 715 -17.90 -1.69 28.55
C LYS A 715 -16.81 -2.64 28.05
N LYS A 716 -15.51 -2.33 28.23
CA LYS A 716 -14.37 -3.13 27.76
C LYS A 716 -13.17 -3.02 28.73
N ARG A 717 -12.53 -4.15 29.06
CA ARG A 717 -11.29 -4.19 29.88
C ARG A 717 -10.05 -3.78 29.06
N CYS A 718 -9.25 -2.87 29.62
CA CYS A 718 -7.88 -2.45 29.23
C CYS A 718 -7.73 -1.48 28.03
N VAL A 719 -6.90 -0.41 28.20
CA VAL A 719 -6.56 0.61 27.18
C VAL A 719 -5.12 1.10 27.35
N ILE A 720 -4.18 0.69 26.49
CA ILE A 720 -2.78 1.12 26.61
C ILE A 720 -2.59 2.58 26.20
N VAL A 721 -1.76 3.33 26.94
CA VAL A 721 -1.50 4.77 26.70
C VAL A 721 -0.01 5.10 26.86
N ARG A 722 0.63 5.45 25.73
CA ARG A 722 1.98 6.02 25.69
C ARG A 722 1.95 7.52 26.04
N PRO A 723 2.95 8.04 26.77
CA PRO A 723 3.31 9.45 26.74
C PRO A 723 4.43 9.67 25.71
N LEU A 724 4.24 10.55 24.73
CA LEU A 724 5.35 11.03 23.89
C LEU A 724 5.95 12.30 24.49
N ALA A 725 6.93 12.13 25.38
CA ALA A 725 7.74 13.24 25.87
C ALA A 725 8.72 13.72 24.78
N ARG A 726 8.25 14.59 23.88
CA ARG A 726 9.15 15.44 23.05
C ARG A 726 9.29 16.80 23.70
N ARG A 727 10.52 17.31 23.79
CA ARG A 727 10.78 18.71 24.21
C ARG A 727 9.91 19.67 23.39
N GLY A 728 9.10 20.48 24.06
CA GLY A 728 8.30 21.54 23.45
C GLY A 728 6.95 21.15 22.82
N ARG A 729 6.54 19.87 22.83
CA ARG A 729 5.15 19.49 22.49
C ARG A 729 4.61 18.53 23.54
N GLY A 730 3.38 18.79 23.98
CA GLY A 730 2.70 17.97 24.97
C GLY A 730 2.55 16.50 24.51
N PRO A 731 2.42 15.56 25.45
CA PRO A 731 2.34 14.14 25.17
C PRO A 731 1.13 13.77 24.29
N GLU A 732 1.41 12.97 23.28
CA GLU A 732 0.43 12.44 22.34
C GLU A 732 -0.15 11.13 22.89
N VAL A 733 -1.43 11.16 23.27
CA VAL A 733 -2.17 9.99 23.77
C VAL A 733 -2.89 9.31 22.61
N THR A 734 -2.26 8.27 22.08
CA THR A 734 -2.92 7.28 21.23
C THR A 734 -3.74 6.36 22.12
N ALA A 735 -5.04 6.67 22.29
CA ALA A 735 -5.99 5.75 22.89
C ALA A 735 -6.59 4.85 21.80
N TYR A 736 -6.78 3.57 22.13
CA TYR A 736 -7.33 2.51 21.28
C TYR A 736 -6.50 2.18 20.02
N THR A 737 -5.51 1.30 20.22
CA THR A 737 -4.95 0.47 19.16
C THR A 737 -4.90 -0.98 19.64
N ASP A 738 -5.17 -1.92 18.73
CA ASP A 738 -4.95 -3.36 18.86
C ASP A 738 -3.45 -3.73 18.86
N LYS A 739 -2.57 -2.72 18.82
CA LYS A 739 -1.11 -2.80 18.67
C LYS A 739 -0.42 -1.82 19.61
N ALA A 740 0.68 -2.23 20.23
CA ALA A 740 1.60 -1.34 20.92
C ALA A 740 2.36 -0.46 19.90
N LEU A 741 2.88 0.67 20.36
CA LEU A 741 3.83 1.46 19.58
C LEU A 741 5.24 0.87 19.72
N CYS A 742 6.16 1.23 18.82
CA CYS A 742 7.58 0.84 18.93
C CYS A 742 8.15 1.17 20.33
N LEU A 743 8.67 0.15 21.02
CA LEU A 743 9.40 0.30 22.28
C LEU A 743 10.60 1.26 22.10
N SER A 744 10.95 1.99 23.15
CA SER A 744 12.06 2.95 23.15
C SER A 744 12.76 3.01 24.51
N GLY A 745 14.07 2.72 24.53
CA GLY A 745 14.85 2.55 25.75
C GLY A 745 15.54 3.82 26.28
N TYR A 746 15.48 4.94 25.55
CA TYR A 746 16.27 6.14 25.87
C TYR A 746 15.41 7.30 26.39
N GLY A 747 15.56 7.51 27.69
CA GLY A 747 14.89 8.50 28.54
C GLY A 747 14.69 7.91 29.94
N GLY A 748 14.50 8.75 30.96
CA GLY A 748 14.28 8.28 32.33
C GLY A 748 12.99 7.46 32.47
N GLY A 749 12.68 6.97 33.68
CA GLY A 749 11.51 6.10 33.95
C GLY A 749 10.12 6.68 33.60
N SER A 750 10.05 7.92 33.10
CA SER A 750 8.87 8.60 32.54
C SER A 750 8.68 8.43 31.02
N SER A 751 9.68 7.95 30.27
CA SER A 751 9.58 7.71 28.81
C SER A 751 9.32 6.24 28.44
N GLN A 752 9.28 5.34 29.42
CA GLN A 752 8.85 3.96 29.24
C GLN A 752 7.37 3.92 28.86
N GLN A 753 6.96 2.99 28.00
CA GLN A 753 5.55 2.82 27.68
C GLN A 753 4.80 2.26 28.90
N MET A 754 3.60 2.78 29.13
CA MET A 754 2.75 2.42 30.26
C MET A 754 1.45 1.81 29.76
N ILE A 755 1.00 0.77 30.45
CA ILE A 755 -0.28 0.13 30.24
C ILE A 755 -1.27 0.78 31.21
N LEU A 756 -2.34 1.39 30.71
CA LEU A 756 -3.46 1.78 31.57
C LEU A 756 -4.51 0.67 31.54
N VAL A 757 -4.84 0.16 32.71
CA VAL A 757 -5.93 -0.79 32.89
C VAL A 757 -7.07 -0.01 33.49
N PHE A 758 -8.08 0.24 32.67
CA PHE A 758 -9.34 0.77 33.13
C PHE A 758 -10.28 -0.41 33.40
N ASP A 759 -10.86 -0.44 34.60
CA ASP A 759 -11.76 -1.50 35.07
C ASP A 759 -12.79 -0.88 36.02
N ASN A 760 -14.08 -1.11 35.75
CA ASN A 760 -15.22 -0.57 36.52
C ASN A 760 -15.12 0.93 36.88
N GLY A 761 -14.62 1.75 35.95
CA GLY A 761 -14.45 3.20 36.15
C GLY A 761 -13.32 3.59 37.11
N THR A 762 -12.46 2.65 37.49
CA THR A 762 -11.14 2.91 38.10
C THR A 762 -10.05 2.90 37.03
N VAL A 763 -8.95 3.63 37.26
CA VAL A 763 -7.78 3.64 36.38
C VAL A 763 -6.57 3.18 37.17
N ARG A 764 -5.99 2.04 36.77
CA ARG A 764 -4.67 1.58 37.23
C ARG A 764 -3.66 1.79 36.10
N ALA A 765 -2.39 1.98 36.44
CA ALA A 765 -1.30 2.03 35.48
C ALA A 765 -0.24 0.99 35.85
N ARG A 766 0.35 0.31 34.88
CA ARG A 766 1.45 -0.63 35.08
C ARG A 766 2.48 -0.61 33.95
N LYS A 767 3.65 -1.13 34.28
CA LYS A 767 4.66 -1.55 33.31
C LYS A 767 4.20 -2.81 32.56
N TYR A 768 4.83 -3.09 31.42
CA TYR A 768 4.83 -4.44 30.87
C TYR A 768 5.51 -5.40 31.85
N THR A 769 5.10 -6.66 31.91
CA THR A 769 5.89 -7.73 32.54
C THR A 769 7.00 -8.17 31.57
N PRO A 770 8.07 -8.85 32.04
CA PRO A 770 9.05 -9.46 31.14
C PRO A 770 8.42 -10.48 30.17
N ARG A 771 7.44 -11.25 30.63
CA ARG A 771 6.67 -12.20 29.79
C ARG A 771 5.92 -11.48 28.67
N GLU A 772 5.29 -10.34 28.94
CA GLU A 772 4.62 -9.53 27.93
C GLU A 772 5.60 -8.87 26.95
N LEU A 773 6.75 -8.36 27.43
CA LEU A 773 7.82 -7.87 26.56
C LEU A 773 8.32 -8.99 25.64
N ASN A 774 8.40 -10.22 26.16
CA ASN A 774 8.83 -11.38 25.40
C ASN A 774 7.86 -11.75 24.28
N ARG A 775 6.56 -11.83 24.60
CA ARG A 775 5.50 -12.03 23.61
C ARG A 775 5.46 -10.89 22.60
N LEU A 776 5.64 -9.63 23.01
CA LEU A 776 5.63 -8.47 22.12
C LEU A 776 6.81 -8.47 21.10
N MET A 777 7.87 -9.22 21.38
CA MET A 777 9.00 -9.48 20.48
C MET A 777 8.92 -10.88 19.83
N GLU A 778 7.86 -11.63 20.11
CA GLU A 778 7.57 -12.98 19.61
C GLU A 778 8.71 -13.99 19.86
N ARG A 779 9.31 -13.91 21.06
CA ARG A 779 10.39 -14.81 21.51
C ARG A 779 9.84 -16.07 22.20
N GLU A 780 10.50 -17.20 21.99
CA GLU A 780 10.17 -18.50 22.61
C GLU A 780 10.38 -18.50 24.14
N ARG A 781 11.58 -18.13 24.60
CA ARG A 781 11.97 -18.13 26.02
C ARG A 781 11.92 -16.73 26.60
N VAL A 782 11.41 -16.59 27.83
CA VAL A 782 11.34 -15.30 28.54
C VAL A 782 12.73 -14.84 28.96
N ILE A 783 13.03 -13.58 28.70
CA ILE A 783 14.30 -12.95 29.07
C ILE A 783 14.07 -12.05 30.28
N GLU A 784 14.80 -12.29 31.36
CA GLU A 784 14.89 -11.42 32.54
C GLU A 784 16.36 -11.15 32.85
N LEU A 785 16.76 -9.88 32.81
CA LEU A 785 18.08 -9.38 33.19
C LEU A 785 18.05 -8.89 34.65
N ALA A 786 19.21 -8.55 35.22
CA ALA A 786 19.37 -8.22 36.65
C ALA A 786 18.52 -7.02 37.13
N SER A 787 17.94 -6.24 36.23
CA SER A 787 16.83 -5.34 36.58
C SER A 787 15.81 -5.20 35.46
N TYR A 788 14.57 -4.90 35.84
CA TYR A 788 13.48 -4.60 34.89
C TYR A 788 13.88 -3.58 33.81
N ASN A 789 14.63 -2.53 34.16
CA ASN A 789 15.00 -1.50 33.20
C ASN A 789 15.96 -2.03 32.14
N LYS A 790 16.86 -2.96 32.50
CA LYS A 790 17.74 -3.66 31.57
C LYS A 790 16.93 -4.61 30.68
N THR A 791 16.02 -5.42 31.24
CA THR A 791 15.09 -6.27 30.48
C THR A 791 14.24 -5.49 29.46
N TYR A 792 13.69 -4.34 29.89
CA TYR A 792 12.94 -3.45 29.02
C TYR A 792 13.83 -2.84 27.92
N LYS A 793 15.07 -2.46 28.23
CA LYS A 793 16.03 -1.96 27.24
C LYS A 793 16.43 -3.05 26.23
N ALA A 794 16.72 -4.27 26.66
CA ALA A 794 17.02 -5.40 25.77
C ALA A 794 15.84 -5.71 24.81
N SER A 795 14.60 -5.51 25.24
CA SER A 795 13.42 -5.63 24.37
C SER A 795 13.16 -4.37 23.50
N CYS A 796 13.70 -3.21 23.87
CA CYS A 796 13.73 -2.04 22.98
C CYS A 796 14.73 -2.24 21.84
N ASP A 797 15.93 -2.71 22.18
CA ASP A 797 17.08 -2.89 21.29
C ASP A 797 16.86 -4.10 20.35
N GLY A 798 16.30 -5.21 20.83
CA GLY A 798 16.19 -6.48 20.10
C GLY A 798 15.24 -6.52 18.88
N LEU A 799 15.14 -7.68 18.25
CA LEU A 799 14.44 -7.88 16.97
C LEU A 799 13.13 -8.67 17.19
N VAL A 800 12.12 -8.41 16.36
CA VAL A 800 10.87 -9.21 16.39
C VAL A 800 11.13 -10.48 15.60
N VAL A 801 11.26 -11.62 16.29
CA VAL A 801 11.87 -12.85 15.75
C VAL A 801 11.23 -13.29 14.42
N PRO A 802 9.90 -13.40 14.25
CA PRO A 802 9.28 -13.81 13.00
C PRO A 802 9.52 -12.88 11.80
N VAL A 803 9.84 -11.59 12.03
CA VAL A 803 10.21 -10.67 10.93
C VAL A 803 11.55 -11.10 10.33
N VAL A 804 12.50 -11.45 11.20
CA VAL A 804 13.85 -11.87 10.80
C VAL A 804 13.80 -13.28 10.21
N THR A 805 13.02 -14.20 10.79
CA THR A 805 12.78 -15.54 10.23
C THR A 805 12.21 -15.46 8.82
N HIS A 806 11.23 -14.58 8.59
CA HIS A 806 10.65 -14.37 7.26
C HIS A 806 11.67 -13.80 6.27
N ILE A 807 12.58 -12.93 6.69
CA ILE A 807 13.69 -12.44 5.85
C ILE A 807 14.66 -13.59 5.52
N PHE A 808 14.99 -14.45 6.49
CA PHE A 808 15.82 -15.63 6.23
C PHE A 808 15.15 -16.58 5.24
N ASP A 809 13.90 -16.97 5.46
CA ASP A 809 13.19 -17.92 4.61
C ASP A 809 12.91 -17.40 3.19
N THR A 810 12.67 -16.10 3.03
CA THR A 810 12.21 -15.54 1.73
C THR A 810 13.25 -14.74 0.96
N ILE A 811 14.40 -14.41 1.54
CA ILE A 811 15.51 -13.73 0.85
C ILE A 811 16.81 -14.54 0.98
N VAL A 812 17.25 -14.84 2.20
CA VAL A 812 18.60 -15.36 2.44
C VAL A 812 18.73 -16.82 2.03
N THR A 813 17.81 -17.67 2.49
CA THR A 813 17.77 -19.10 2.19
C THR A 813 17.71 -19.38 0.68
N PRO A 814 16.82 -18.74 -0.12
CA PRO A 814 16.80 -18.93 -1.57
C PRO A 814 18.10 -18.53 -2.29
N VAL A 815 18.76 -17.45 -1.85
CA VAL A 815 20.05 -17.01 -2.41
C VAL A 815 21.15 -18.01 -2.05
N VAL A 816 21.34 -18.31 -0.76
CA VAL A 816 22.46 -19.15 -0.31
C VAL A 816 22.33 -20.58 -0.82
N LEU A 817 21.20 -21.24 -0.58
CA LEU A 817 21.03 -22.65 -0.97
C LEU A 817 20.90 -22.80 -2.48
N GLY A 818 20.22 -21.87 -3.15
CA GLY A 818 20.11 -21.86 -4.61
C GLY A 818 21.47 -21.83 -5.29
N ASN A 819 22.37 -20.93 -4.84
CA ASN A 819 23.72 -20.86 -5.39
C ASN A 819 24.57 -22.08 -5.05
N ARG A 820 24.48 -22.63 -3.83
CA ARG A 820 25.17 -23.88 -3.47
C ARG A 820 24.73 -25.08 -4.33
N VAL A 821 23.44 -25.17 -4.68
CA VAL A 821 22.94 -26.18 -5.62
C VAL A 821 23.53 -25.96 -7.01
N MET A 822 23.45 -24.75 -7.56
CA MET A 822 24.02 -24.44 -8.89
C MET A 822 25.54 -24.68 -8.93
N GLU A 823 26.25 -24.40 -7.85
CA GLU A 823 27.69 -24.66 -7.70
C GLU A 823 28.00 -26.16 -7.73
N ALA A 824 27.28 -26.99 -6.97
CA ALA A 824 27.42 -28.45 -6.99
C ALA A 824 27.07 -29.05 -8.36
N LEU A 825 26.03 -28.54 -9.02
CA LEU A 825 25.63 -28.95 -10.38
C LEU A 825 26.73 -28.60 -11.41
N ARG A 826 27.32 -27.40 -11.34
CA ARG A 826 28.43 -26.97 -12.21
C ARG A 826 29.69 -27.83 -12.00
N GLN A 827 29.99 -28.22 -10.75
CA GLN A 827 31.12 -29.13 -10.45
C GLN A 827 30.90 -30.53 -11.06
N GLU A 828 29.69 -31.09 -10.93
CA GLU A 828 29.38 -32.42 -11.48
C GLU A 828 29.30 -32.41 -13.02
N ALA A 829 28.85 -31.30 -13.62
CA ALA A 829 28.96 -31.04 -15.05
C ALA A 829 30.41 -31.06 -15.54
N ALA A 830 31.32 -30.46 -14.76
CA ALA A 830 32.76 -30.41 -15.01
C ALA A 830 33.49 -31.72 -14.61
N GLY A 831 32.78 -32.85 -14.52
CA GLY A 831 33.37 -34.17 -14.28
C GLY A 831 33.85 -34.45 -12.86
N HIS A 832 33.62 -33.55 -11.90
CA HIS A 832 33.98 -33.79 -10.51
C HIS A 832 32.91 -34.70 -9.87
N ALA A 833 33.32 -35.84 -9.31
CA ALA A 833 32.43 -36.91 -8.86
C ALA A 833 31.65 -36.58 -7.57
N SER A 834 30.70 -35.63 -7.66
CA SER A 834 29.84 -35.19 -6.55
C SER A 834 28.68 -36.15 -6.29
N GLY A 835 28.18 -36.85 -7.32
CA GLY A 835 27.03 -37.76 -7.21
C GLY A 835 25.76 -37.07 -6.71
N THR A 836 25.67 -35.75 -6.90
CA THR A 836 24.59 -34.89 -6.41
C THR A 836 23.40 -34.95 -7.36
N LEU A 837 23.65 -34.96 -8.67
CA LEU A 837 22.64 -35.22 -9.70
C LEU A 837 21.91 -36.54 -9.47
N ARG A 838 22.65 -37.62 -9.20
CA ARG A 838 22.06 -38.94 -8.91
C ARG A 838 21.20 -38.94 -7.64
N ARG A 839 21.52 -38.10 -6.65
CA ARG A 839 20.77 -37.98 -5.38
C ARG A 839 19.66 -36.92 -5.40
N LEU A 840 19.63 -36.04 -6.40
CA LEU A 840 18.51 -35.12 -6.67
C LEU A 840 17.49 -35.71 -7.65
N SER A 841 17.91 -36.66 -8.49
CA SER A 841 17.05 -37.40 -9.42
C SER A 841 16.40 -38.64 -8.81
N ALA A 842 16.90 -39.12 -7.66
CA ALA A 842 16.33 -40.21 -6.87
C ALA A 842 15.51 -39.66 -5.70
#